data_AF-A0A5M4D6K6-F1
#
_entry.id   AF-A0A5M4D6K6-F1
#
_cell.length_a   1.000
_cell.length_b   1.000
_cell.length_c   1.000
_cell.angle_alpha   90.00
_cell.angle_beta   90.00
_cell.angle_gamma   90.00
#
_symmetry.space_group_name_H-M   'P 1'
#
loop_
_entity.id
_entity.type
_entity.pdbx_description
1 polymer ?
#
loop_
_entity_poly.entity_id
_entity_poly.type
_entity_poly.pdbx_seq_one_letter_code
_entity_poly.pdbx_strand_id
1 'polypeptide(L)'
;MSMRNWYCCLLASAAVAGGACSLASAQLMDGPPGVLQAEVDQIVTGQLEHMLFGQLPQEHQAAILAASPSEFCERLPDDATSADVRFEHVKGYITREGFDGMRAEHRLALATLIRSRIDGIPVPALCFEPGSVSDEAAYAFSLVLFGDYARYQQTNRWSSTTLSGGGLTQGTPTILTYSFVPDGTFCPNITGWSGNSVLFAWLNSRYGSQATWKPLFDQVFARWASLTGLSYVYEPNDDGVNLNQNAGVAGVRGDVRIAAMPLDGNSGVLAYNNFPQDGDMVFDAYDSFYNSTSSNSLRLRNVAAHEHGHGLGMLHVCPANGTKLMEPFVSTAYDGPQTDDILNGNRHYGDYNEHNDTPATATALGDPGFGVSQTNVSIDDNADVDYYSFTVNEPKQIVAGVTPRGGEYQQGTQTSSCNTGTLTNYDVVHDLAIDLFDSDGVTLLATTDDFGVGVAETLNALVIDPGTYYLRVRGDSTNACQLYDLLVSTLPATPLVIEAIDAVPSIIAPGSSVSFDVRIVGVTQSVASANLRYRDDGGAYQTIALSSLGADAYRATLPEANCADQPEFYIEATGSGGYVAHLPAGGSGDPYGATVGVETIVLYDDAETNIGWTVSGTATDGQWNRGVPAGDGTRGDPPVDADGSGAAWLTDNLAGNSDVDNGTTILTSPALDASHPASVLSYWTWFSNDAGAAPNEDSMTIEVSDNNGGTWTIVEVIGPTGPQVSGGWYQTSIAVADYVTPSNQFRIRVTAADTGSGSVVEAGVDGVSIIAFSCEEEECVGDFNGDQTLDFFDIQAYLAAFNAHDPAADMNNDATFDFFDVQSFLAAFAAGCP
;
A
#
# COMPACT_ATOMS: atom_id res chain seq x y z
N MET A 1 17.65 -20.26 -55.51
CA MET A 1 17.77 -20.92 -54.20
C MET A 1 16.40 -21.43 -53.80
N SER A 2 16.25 -22.73 -53.53
CA SER A 2 14.93 -23.38 -53.38
C SER A 2 14.29 -23.14 -52.02
N MET A 3 12.95 -23.26 -51.93
CA MET A 3 12.13 -23.19 -50.70
C MET A 3 12.64 -24.03 -49.52
N ARG A 4 13.55 -24.98 -49.77
CA ARG A 4 14.26 -25.79 -48.77
C ARG A 4 15.13 -24.96 -47.81
N ASN A 5 15.71 -23.84 -48.27
CA ASN A 5 16.55 -22.98 -47.40
C ASN A 5 15.71 -22.09 -46.46
N TRP A 6 14.47 -21.78 -46.82
CA TRP A 6 13.57 -20.94 -46.01
C TRP A 6 12.98 -21.73 -44.83
N TYR A 7 12.56 -22.98 -45.07
CA TYR A 7 12.03 -23.86 -44.01
C TYR A 7 13.11 -24.34 -43.01
N CYS A 8 14.38 -24.43 -43.42
CA CYS A 8 15.48 -24.81 -42.52
C CYS A 8 15.88 -23.68 -41.54
N CYS A 9 15.67 -22.40 -41.89
CA CYS A 9 15.90 -21.30 -40.95
C CYS A 9 14.84 -21.25 -39.85
N LEU A 10 13.59 -21.64 -40.13
CA LEU A 10 12.53 -21.74 -39.11
C LEU A 10 12.79 -22.88 -38.11
N LEU A 11 13.41 -23.98 -38.56
CA LEU A 11 13.77 -25.11 -37.69
C LEU A 11 14.93 -24.79 -36.74
N ALA A 12 15.82 -23.86 -37.10
CA ALA A 12 16.85 -23.37 -36.18
C ALA A 12 16.23 -22.57 -35.03
N SER A 13 15.19 -21.78 -35.29
CA SER A 13 14.43 -21.07 -34.24
C SER A 13 13.62 -22.03 -33.36
N ALA A 14 12.99 -23.05 -33.95
CA ALA A 14 12.17 -24.02 -33.22
C ALA A 14 13.00 -25.05 -32.41
N ALA A 15 14.18 -25.47 -32.91
CA ALA A 15 15.08 -26.36 -32.18
C ALA A 15 15.76 -25.67 -30.99
N VAL A 16 15.93 -24.34 -31.05
CA VAL A 16 16.46 -23.51 -29.95
C VAL A 16 15.45 -23.37 -28.80
N ALA A 17 14.15 -23.49 -29.07
CA ALA A 17 13.09 -23.51 -28.04
C ALA A 17 12.84 -24.92 -27.45
N GLY A 18 13.11 -25.99 -28.20
CA GLY A 18 12.76 -27.38 -27.81
C GLY A 18 13.87 -28.19 -27.12
N GLY A 19 15.02 -27.61 -26.81
CA GLY A 19 16.23 -28.33 -26.35
C GLY A 19 16.18 -28.98 -24.96
N ALA A 20 15.11 -28.80 -24.19
CA ALA A 20 14.96 -29.37 -22.84
C ALA A 20 13.70 -30.24 -22.73
N CYS A 21 13.62 -31.34 -23.48
CA CYS A 21 12.65 -32.40 -23.19
C CYS A 21 13.38 -33.72 -22.94
N SER A 22 13.86 -33.88 -21.70
CA SER A 22 14.14 -35.20 -21.16
C SER A 22 12.81 -35.89 -20.85
N LEU A 23 12.61 -37.08 -21.41
CA LEU A 23 11.45 -37.93 -21.15
C LEU A 23 11.43 -38.36 -19.68
N ALA A 24 10.57 -37.76 -18.87
CA ALA A 24 10.08 -38.35 -17.63
C ALA A 24 8.55 -38.29 -17.63
N SER A 25 7.94 -39.47 -17.72
CA SER A 25 6.51 -39.72 -17.79
C SER A 25 5.76 -39.32 -16.51
N ALA A 26 4.68 -38.55 -16.63
CA ALA A 26 3.63 -38.47 -15.61
C ALA A 26 2.25 -38.68 -16.28
N GLN A 27 1.52 -39.67 -15.76
CA GLN A 27 0.21 -40.10 -16.24
C GLN A 27 -0.89 -39.11 -15.86
N LEU A 28 -1.79 -38.86 -16.81
CA LEU A 28 -3.05 -38.13 -16.67
C LEU A 28 -4.01 -38.82 -15.70
N MET A 29 -4.67 -38.05 -14.83
CA MET A 29 -5.94 -38.39 -14.16
C MET A 29 -6.86 -37.17 -14.21
N ASP A 30 -8.03 -37.35 -14.84
CA ASP A 30 -9.14 -36.41 -15.06
C ASP A 30 -9.93 -36.05 -13.78
N GLY A 31 -10.47 -34.82 -13.70
CA GLY A 31 -11.63 -34.46 -12.86
C GLY A 31 -11.87 -32.94 -12.60
N PRO A 32 -13.08 -32.36 -12.81
CA PRO A 32 -13.34 -30.89 -13.01
C PRO A 32 -14.15 -30.25 -11.83
N PRO A 33 -14.77 -29.03 -11.93
CA PRO A 33 -14.42 -27.73 -12.53
C PRO A 33 -14.53 -26.53 -11.55
N GLY A 34 -13.88 -25.39 -11.85
CA GLY A 34 -14.29 -24.07 -11.34
C GLY A 34 -13.17 -23.07 -11.10
N VAL A 35 -13.12 -22.04 -11.95
CA VAL A 35 -12.95 -20.59 -11.68
C VAL A 35 -12.36 -19.93 -12.93
N LEU A 36 -13.14 -19.02 -13.51
CA LEU A 36 -12.78 -18.10 -14.59
C LEU A 36 -11.80 -17.05 -14.03
N GLN A 37 -10.57 -16.99 -14.57
CA GLN A 37 -9.77 -15.77 -14.87
C GLN A 37 -8.32 -16.17 -15.27
N ALA A 38 -8.10 -16.83 -16.42
CA ALA A 38 -6.72 -17.14 -16.89
C ALA A 38 -6.55 -17.43 -18.40
N GLU A 39 -7.59 -17.38 -19.24
CA GLU A 39 -7.51 -17.90 -20.62
C GLU A 39 -7.46 -16.82 -21.72
N VAL A 40 -6.46 -15.94 -21.65
CA VAL A 40 -5.96 -15.26 -22.87
C VAL A 40 -4.45 -15.46 -23.09
N ASP A 41 -3.69 -15.97 -22.12
CA ASP A 41 -2.21 -16.02 -22.21
C ASP A 41 -1.61 -17.39 -22.61
N GLN A 42 -2.37 -18.30 -23.23
CA GLN A 42 -1.83 -19.60 -23.70
C GLN A 42 -2.00 -19.89 -25.20
N ILE A 43 -2.07 -18.86 -26.04
CA ILE A 43 -2.06 -19.06 -27.49
C ILE A 43 -0.76 -18.50 -28.09
N VAL A 44 0.05 -19.42 -28.62
CA VAL A 44 1.21 -19.28 -29.54
C VAL A 44 2.62 -19.35 -28.93
N THR A 45 3.05 -20.57 -28.61
CA THR A 45 4.40 -21.07 -28.99
C THR A 45 4.40 -22.59 -28.99
N GLY A 46 4.34 -23.21 -30.19
CA GLY A 46 4.57 -24.66 -30.38
C GLY A 46 3.39 -25.48 -30.94
N GLN A 47 2.12 -25.15 -30.64
CA GLN A 47 1.00 -25.96 -31.15
C GLN A 47 0.80 -25.84 -32.68
N LEU A 48 1.04 -24.65 -33.24
CA LEU A 48 0.99 -24.41 -34.69
C LEU A 48 2.08 -25.19 -35.43
N GLU A 49 3.27 -25.29 -34.85
CA GLU A 49 4.42 -26.01 -35.40
C GLU A 49 4.20 -27.53 -35.36
N HIS A 50 3.62 -28.04 -34.28
CA HIS A 50 3.22 -29.45 -34.17
C HIS A 50 2.11 -29.82 -35.16
N MET A 51 1.15 -28.92 -35.39
CA MET A 51 0.09 -29.09 -36.39
C MET A 51 0.63 -29.03 -37.82
N LEU A 52 1.56 -28.11 -38.12
CA LEU A 52 2.20 -27.98 -39.44
C LEU A 52 3.13 -29.16 -39.74
N PHE A 53 3.87 -29.67 -38.75
CA PHE A 53 4.73 -30.84 -38.91
C PHE A 53 3.92 -32.09 -39.24
N GLY A 54 2.80 -32.32 -38.54
CA GLY A 54 1.88 -33.43 -38.79
C GLY A 54 1.20 -33.42 -40.16
N GLN A 55 1.16 -32.27 -40.84
CA GLN A 55 0.60 -32.11 -42.19
C GLN A 55 1.61 -32.31 -43.32
N LEU A 56 2.90 -32.48 -43.01
CA LEU A 56 3.93 -32.77 -44.01
C LEU A 56 3.84 -34.21 -44.54
N PRO A 57 4.25 -34.48 -45.80
CA PRO A 57 4.40 -35.83 -46.30
C PRO A 57 5.36 -36.64 -45.42
N GLN A 58 5.06 -37.92 -45.20
CA GLN A 58 5.77 -38.79 -44.26
C GLN A 58 7.28 -38.91 -44.55
N GLU A 59 7.66 -38.79 -45.83
CA GLU A 59 9.06 -38.79 -46.27
C GLU A 59 9.83 -37.52 -45.84
N HIS A 60 9.15 -36.38 -45.71
CA HIS A 60 9.73 -35.13 -45.22
C HIS A 60 9.84 -35.13 -43.68
N GLN A 61 8.85 -35.67 -42.99
CA GLN A 61 8.92 -35.89 -41.54
C GLN A 61 10.08 -36.82 -41.19
N ALA A 62 10.24 -37.92 -41.93
CA ALA A 62 11.35 -38.87 -41.74
C ALA A 62 12.72 -38.26 -42.05
N ALA A 63 12.82 -37.39 -43.07
CA ALA A 63 14.07 -36.70 -43.39
C ALA A 63 14.47 -35.67 -42.33
N ILE A 64 13.49 -35.02 -41.69
CA ILE A 64 13.72 -34.07 -40.58
C ILE A 64 14.15 -34.82 -39.32
N LEU A 65 13.50 -35.96 -39.00
CA LEU A 65 13.85 -36.79 -37.85
C LEU A 65 15.19 -37.54 -38.02
N ALA A 66 15.68 -37.70 -39.25
CA ALA A 66 16.94 -38.35 -39.56
C ALA A 66 18.14 -37.40 -39.66
N ALA A 67 17.93 -36.08 -39.64
CA ALA A 67 19.01 -35.10 -39.70
C ALA A 67 19.59 -34.88 -38.29
N SER A 68 20.88 -35.21 -38.10
CA SER A 68 21.57 -34.91 -36.85
C SER A 68 21.94 -33.41 -36.79
N PRO A 69 21.84 -32.74 -35.61
CA PRO A 69 22.27 -31.34 -35.46
C PRO A 69 23.74 -31.10 -35.87
N SER A 70 24.56 -32.15 -35.81
CA SER A 70 25.98 -32.13 -36.17
C SER A 70 26.25 -31.96 -37.67
N GLU A 71 25.38 -32.43 -38.57
CA GLU A 71 25.66 -32.39 -40.02
C GLU A 71 25.48 -31.00 -40.65
N PHE A 72 24.87 -30.03 -39.93
CA PHE A 72 24.76 -28.64 -40.39
C PHE A 72 25.91 -27.74 -39.91
N CYS A 73 26.69 -28.19 -38.91
CA CYS A 73 27.81 -27.44 -38.33
C CYS A 73 29.10 -27.46 -39.15
N GLU A 74 29.25 -28.39 -40.10
CA GLU A 74 30.51 -28.58 -40.87
C GLU A 74 30.77 -27.52 -41.96
N ARG A 75 29.95 -26.47 -42.07
CA ARG A 75 30.15 -25.39 -43.06
C ARG A 75 30.51 -24.05 -42.44
N LEU A 76 31.35 -24.07 -41.41
CA LEU A 76 31.96 -22.89 -40.80
C LEU A 76 33.48 -22.98 -40.99
N PRO A 77 34.07 -22.38 -42.02
CA PRO A 77 35.50 -22.13 -41.97
C PRO A 77 35.74 -20.95 -41.00
N ASP A 78 36.76 -21.07 -40.15
CA ASP A 78 37.22 -20.10 -39.14
C ASP A 78 37.51 -18.68 -39.68
N ASP A 79 37.37 -18.49 -41.00
CA ASP A 79 37.81 -17.36 -41.79
C ASP A 79 36.70 -16.71 -42.63
N ALA A 80 35.42 -16.80 -42.24
CA ALA A 80 34.34 -16.08 -42.93
C ALA A 80 34.61 -14.56 -42.92
N THR A 81 35.35 -14.09 -43.92
CA THR A 81 35.91 -12.74 -44.04
C THR A 81 34.89 -11.75 -44.59
N SER A 82 33.79 -12.22 -45.18
CA SER A 82 32.74 -11.34 -45.68
C SER A 82 31.63 -11.12 -44.64
N ALA A 83 31.27 -9.85 -44.45
CA ALA A 83 30.16 -9.43 -43.60
C ALA A 83 28.84 -10.12 -43.98
N ASP A 84 28.64 -10.43 -45.26
CA ASP A 84 27.43 -11.10 -45.76
C ASP A 84 27.25 -12.52 -45.21
N VAL A 85 28.34 -13.28 -45.06
CA VAL A 85 28.25 -14.64 -44.50
C VAL A 85 27.88 -14.55 -43.02
N ARG A 86 28.49 -13.63 -42.27
CA ARG A 86 28.17 -13.42 -40.85
C ARG A 86 26.74 -12.96 -40.63
N PHE A 87 26.24 -12.07 -41.48
CA PHE A 87 24.86 -11.62 -41.40
C PHE A 87 23.87 -12.79 -41.55
N GLU A 88 24.11 -13.71 -42.48
CA GLU A 88 23.23 -14.88 -42.66
C GLU A 88 23.11 -15.75 -41.41
N HIS A 89 24.10 -15.72 -40.51
CA HIS A 89 24.07 -16.45 -39.24
C HIS A 89 23.33 -15.68 -38.12
N VAL A 90 23.26 -14.36 -38.20
CA VAL A 90 22.67 -13.51 -37.14
C VAL A 90 21.37 -12.82 -37.54
N LYS A 91 20.89 -13.00 -38.78
CA LYS A 91 19.68 -12.37 -39.34
C LYS A 91 18.37 -12.65 -38.58
N GLY A 92 18.37 -13.64 -37.68
CA GLY A 92 17.25 -13.91 -36.77
C GLY A 92 17.27 -13.05 -35.50
N TYR A 93 18.38 -12.35 -35.23
CA TYR A 93 18.63 -11.59 -34.00
C TYR A 93 18.75 -10.08 -34.26
N ILE A 94 19.15 -9.68 -35.46
CA ILE A 94 19.35 -8.27 -35.84
C ILE A 94 18.99 -8.03 -37.31
N THR A 95 18.49 -6.83 -37.63
CA THR A 95 18.24 -6.42 -39.01
C THR A 95 19.55 -6.24 -39.79
N ARG A 96 19.45 -6.22 -41.12
CA ARG A 96 20.62 -5.97 -41.97
C ARG A 96 21.23 -4.59 -41.73
N GLU A 97 20.37 -3.60 -41.56
CA GLU A 97 20.77 -2.22 -41.28
C GLU A 97 21.48 -2.12 -39.92
N GLY A 98 20.88 -2.68 -38.86
CA GLY A 98 21.50 -2.77 -37.54
C GLY A 98 22.85 -3.49 -37.57
N PHE A 99 22.94 -4.62 -38.29
CA PHE A 99 24.19 -5.38 -38.43
C PHE A 99 25.28 -4.59 -39.16
N ASP A 100 24.95 -3.94 -40.28
CA ASP A 100 25.92 -3.14 -41.04
C ASP A 100 26.34 -1.86 -40.30
N GLY A 101 25.48 -1.36 -39.41
CA GLY A 101 25.78 -0.25 -38.50
C GLY A 101 26.75 -0.60 -37.36
N MET A 102 26.91 -1.89 -37.04
CA MET A 102 27.86 -2.35 -36.01
C MET A 102 29.32 -2.29 -36.49
N ARG A 103 30.24 -2.08 -35.53
CA ARG A 103 31.67 -2.24 -35.78
C ARG A 103 32.04 -3.68 -36.17
N ALA A 104 33.18 -3.88 -36.81
CA ALA A 104 33.59 -5.20 -37.29
C ALA A 104 33.78 -6.19 -36.14
N GLU A 105 34.28 -5.68 -35.01
CA GLU A 105 34.52 -6.37 -33.75
C GLU A 105 33.18 -6.84 -33.14
N HIS A 106 32.17 -5.97 -33.07
CA HIS A 106 30.83 -6.31 -32.58
C HIS A 106 30.12 -7.35 -33.46
N ARG A 107 30.26 -7.26 -34.79
CA ARG A 107 29.73 -8.27 -35.71
C ARG A 107 30.37 -9.64 -35.51
N LEU A 108 31.67 -9.67 -35.22
CA LEU A 108 32.37 -10.91 -34.87
C LEU A 108 31.87 -11.45 -33.53
N ALA A 109 31.71 -10.58 -32.55
CA ALA A 109 31.28 -10.93 -31.21
C ALA A 109 29.90 -11.59 -31.20
N LEU A 110 28.91 -10.97 -31.83
CA LEU A 110 27.54 -11.50 -31.90
C LEU A 110 27.49 -12.89 -32.56
N ALA A 111 28.20 -13.07 -33.68
CA ALA A 111 28.28 -14.36 -34.35
C ALA A 111 28.99 -15.43 -33.51
N THR A 112 30.03 -15.03 -32.77
CA THR A 112 30.80 -15.95 -31.91
C THR A 112 29.97 -16.39 -30.71
N LEU A 113 29.22 -15.50 -30.07
CA LEU A 113 28.35 -15.84 -28.94
C LEU A 113 27.26 -16.84 -29.34
N ILE A 114 26.63 -16.65 -30.50
CA ILE A 114 25.65 -17.61 -31.04
C ILE A 114 26.30 -18.97 -31.23
N ARG A 115 27.54 -19.01 -31.73
CA ARG A 115 28.27 -20.27 -31.92
C ARG A 115 28.62 -20.93 -30.59
N SER A 116 29.18 -20.18 -29.64
CA SER A 116 29.50 -20.65 -28.28
C SER A 116 28.27 -21.29 -27.63
N ARG A 117 27.10 -20.64 -27.74
CA ARG A 117 25.85 -21.17 -27.22
C ARG A 117 25.42 -22.47 -27.91
N ILE A 118 25.52 -22.55 -29.25
CA ILE A 118 25.23 -23.78 -30.02
C ILE A 118 26.15 -24.93 -29.56
N ASP A 119 27.40 -24.62 -29.24
CA ASP A 119 28.39 -25.58 -28.75
C ASP A 119 28.22 -25.92 -27.25
N GLY A 120 27.17 -25.40 -26.60
CA GLY A 120 26.86 -25.65 -25.19
C GLY A 120 27.80 -24.93 -24.21
N ILE A 121 28.54 -23.94 -24.69
CA ILE A 121 29.43 -23.13 -23.87
C ILE A 121 28.60 -22.01 -23.22
N PRO A 122 28.64 -21.85 -21.88
CA PRO A 122 28.05 -20.70 -21.22
C PRO A 122 28.57 -19.39 -21.82
N VAL A 123 27.64 -18.48 -22.12
CA VAL A 123 27.94 -17.20 -22.78
C VAL A 123 27.78 -16.05 -21.78
N PRO A 124 28.71 -15.08 -21.74
CA PRO A 124 28.64 -13.96 -20.82
C PRO A 124 27.67 -12.88 -21.28
N ALA A 125 27.26 -12.05 -20.33
CA ALA A 125 26.58 -10.78 -20.60
C ALA A 125 27.60 -9.65 -20.79
N LEU A 126 27.20 -8.58 -21.49
CA LEU A 126 28.08 -7.50 -21.97
C LEU A 126 27.52 -6.14 -21.52
N CYS A 127 28.35 -5.30 -20.89
CA CYS A 127 27.98 -3.92 -20.59
C CYS A 127 28.45 -2.95 -21.69
N PHE A 128 27.61 -1.97 -22.04
CA PHE A 128 27.88 -1.03 -23.12
C PHE A 128 28.08 0.43 -22.63
N GLU A 129 28.96 1.18 -23.29
CA GLU A 129 29.10 2.63 -23.09
C GLU A 129 27.89 3.36 -23.68
N PRO A 130 27.24 4.29 -22.94
CA PRO A 130 26.11 5.06 -23.45
C PRO A 130 26.38 5.75 -24.78
N GLY A 131 25.50 5.53 -25.76
CA GLY A 131 25.55 6.17 -27.08
C GLY A 131 26.64 5.63 -28.03
N SER A 132 27.34 4.58 -27.66
CA SER A 132 28.40 3.96 -28.49
C SER A 132 27.93 2.76 -29.32
N VAL A 133 26.83 2.12 -28.90
CA VAL A 133 26.19 0.97 -29.55
C VAL A 133 24.69 1.25 -29.66
N SER A 134 24.03 0.81 -30.74
CA SER A 134 22.59 0.97 -30.89
C SER A 134 21.82 0.01 -29.98
N ASP A 135 20.63 0.41 -29.54
CA ASP A 135 19.74 -0.42 -28.71
C ASP A 135 19.43 -1.78 -29.36
N GLU A 136 19.24 -1.77 -30.69
CA GLU A 136 19.01 -3.00 -31.48
C GLU A 136 20.22 -3.95 -31.40
N ALA A 137 21.44 -3.42 -31.49
CA ALA A 137 22.65 -4.23 -31.38
C ALA A 137 22.83 -4.76 -29.95
N ALA A 138 22.66 -3.92 -28.93
CA ALA A 138 22.73 -4.34 -27.53
C ALA A 138 21.68 -5.42 -27.21
N TYR A 139 20.48 -5.32 -27.79
CA TYR A 139 19.43 -6.32 -27.66
C TYR A 139 19.74 -7.62 -28.42
N ALA A 140 20.35 -7.54 -29.60
CA ALA A 140 20.76 -8.73 -30.34
C ALA A 140 21.75 -9.58 -29.53
N PHE A 141 22.66 -8.94 -28.79
CA PHE A 141 23.56 -9.62 -27.84
C PHE A 141 22.79 -10.31 -26.72
N SER A 142 21.78 -9.67 -26.13
CA SER A 142 21.03 -10.28 -25.03
C SER A 142 20.07 -11.40 -25.47
N LEU A 143 19.52 -11.34 -26.69
CA LEU A 143 18.74 -12.43 -27.29
C LEU A 143 19.55 -13.73 -27.45
N VAL A 144 20.88 -13.63 -27.56
CA VAL A 144 21.72 -14.82 -27.56
C VAL A 144 21.61 -15.53 -26.21
N LEU A 145 21.40 -14.81 -25.12
CA LEU A 145 21.51 -15.35 -23.78
C LEU A 145 20.27 -16.18 -23.34
N PHE A 146 19.03 -15.90 -23.77
CA PHE A 146 17.81 -16.51 -23.17
C PHE A 146 16.64 -16.91 -24.10
N GLY A 147 15.79 -17.78 -23.54
CA GLY A 147 14.38 -18.02 -23.85
C GLY A 147 13.58 -18.13 -22.51
N ASP A 148 12.39 -17.55 -22.47
CA ASP A 148 11.44 -17.31 -21.36
C ASP A 148 11.94 -16.62 -20.07
N TYR A 149 11.15 -15.64 -19.58
CA TYR A 149 11.57 -14.59 -18.62
C TYR A 149 10.85 -14.69 -17.27
N ALA A 150 11.59 -14.51 -16.17
CA ALA A 150 11.09 -14.43 -14.79
C ALA A 150 11.05 -12.98 -14.27
N ARG A 151 10.32 -12.73 -13.15
CA ARG A 151 10.32 -11.44 -12.42
C ARG A 151 11.75 -11.05 -12.00
N TYR A 152 12.04 -9.74 -11.99
CA TYR A 152 13.39 -9.14 -11.80
C TYR A 152 14.44 -9.54 -12.85
N GLN A 153 14.03 -10.20 -13.95
CA GLN A 153 14.93 -10.55 -15.04
C GLN A 153 16.08 -11.41 -14.49
N GLN A 154 15.74 -12.37 -13.64
CA GLN A 154 16.68 -13.28 -12.99
C GLN A 154 16.97 -14.53 -13.83
N THR A 155 18.15 -15.09 -13.58
CA THR A 155 18.57 -16.41 -14.06
C THR A 155 18.81 -17.35 -12.86
N ASN A 156 19.71 -18.31 -13.02
CA ASN A 156 20.15 -19.13 -11.90
C ASN A 156 21.11 -18.34 -11.02
N ARG A 157 21.04 -18.59 -9.71
CA ARG A 157 22.00 -18.15 -8.70
C ARG A 157 23.18 -19.11 -8.56
N TRP A 158 24.15 -18.75 -7.73
CA TRP A 158 25.19 -19.68 -7.27
C TRP A 158 24.59 -20.88 -6.54
N SER A 159 24.84 -22.08 -7.07
CA SER A 159 24.40 -23.35 -6.47
C SER A 159 25.45 -23.97 -5.55
N SER A 160 26.71 -23.53 -5.68
CA SER A 160 27.83 -23.90 -4.84
C SER A 160 28.94 -22.87 -4.95
N THR A 161 29.66 -22.60 -3.86
CA THR A 161 30.87 -21.77 -3.88
C THR A 161 32.02 -22.44 -3.13
N THR A 162 33.22 -21.88 -3.22
CA THR A 162 34.41 -22.36 -2.53
C THR A 162 34.23 -22.46 -1.02
N LEU A 163 33.57 -21.46 -0.40
CA LEU A 163 33.47 -21.35 1.07
C LEU A 163 32.10 -21.74 1.62
N SER A 164 31.01 -21.59 0.86
CA SER A 164 29.67 -22.02 1.30
C SER A 164 29.37 -23.48 0.96
N GLY A 165 30.14 -24.11 0.06
CA GLY A 165 29.83 -25.46 -0.42
C GLY A 165 28.56 -25.48 -1.28
N GLY A 166 28.00 -26.67 -1.52
CA GLY A 166 26.80 -26.86 -2.33
C GLY A 166 25.52 -26.97 -1.50
N GLY A 167 24.36 -27.01 -2.19
CA GLY A 167 23.04 -27.11 -1.55
C GLY A 167 22.41 -25.75 -1.23
N LEU A 168 22.92 -24.68 -1.83
CA LEU A 168 22.41 -23.33 -1.63
C LEU A 168 21.06 -23.18 -2.34
N THR A 169 20.04 -22.70 -1.60
CA THR A 169 18.68 -22.46 -2.11
C THR A 169 18.37 -20.96 -2.19
N GLN A 170 17.23 -20.59 -2.77
CA GLN A 170 16.71 -19.21 -2.72
C GLN A 170 16.73 -18.68 -1.26
N GLY A 171 16.95 -17.37 -1.10
CA GLY A 171 17.16 -16.74 0.21
C GLY A 171 18.50 -17.03 0.89
N THR A 172 19.26 -18.07 0.50
CA THR A 172 20.46 -18.48 1.26
C THR A 172 21.67 -17.55 1.14
N PRO A 173 22.14 -16.88 2.23
CA PRO A 173 23.44 -16.26 2.31
C PRO A 173 24.57 -17.07 1.70
N THR A 174 25.37 -16.37 0.90
CA THR A 174 26.41 -17.01 0.09
C THR A 174 27.72 -16.25 0.22
N ILE A 175 28.78 -17.00 0.53
CA ILE A 175 30.14 -16.47 0.62
C ILE A 175 30.82 -16.67 -0.74
N LEU A 176 31.22 -15.58 -1.36
CA LEU A 176 31.98 -15.56 -2.62
C LEU A 176 33.43 -15.15 -2.34
N THR A 177 34.37 -15.92 -2.85
CA THR A 177 35.77 -15.50 -2.92
C THR A 177 36.03 -14.73 -4.20
N TYR A 178 36.88 -13.70 -4.18
CA TYR A 178 37.28 -12.99 -5.41
C TYR A 178 38.80 -12.82 -5.51
N SER A 179 39.34 -12.93 -6.73
CA SER A 179 40.77 -12.78 -7.02
C SER A 179 41.02 -11.87 -8.24
N PHE A 180 42.24 -11.35 -8.34
CA PHE A 180 42.69 -10.54 -9.48
C PHE A 180 43.64 -11.35 -10.37
N VAL A 181 43.24 -11.55 -11.62
CA VAL A 181 43.94 -12.42 -12.57
C VAL A 181 45.29 -11.80 -13.00
N PRO A 182 46.43 -12.53 -12.88
CA PRO A 182 47.75 -12.04 -13.23
C PRO A 182 47.85 -11.67 -14.71
N ASP A 183 48.68 -10.66 -15.01
CA ASP A 183 49.02 -10.32 -16.39
C ASP A 183 49.62 -11.54 -17.11
N GLY A 184 49.24 -11.75 -18.37
CA GLY A 184 49.68 -12.90 -19.16
C GLY A 184 48.75 -14.12 -19.09
N THR A 185 47.78 -14.15 -18.18
CA THR A 185 46.78 -15.22 -18.11
C THR A 185 45.85 -15.16 -19.33
N PHE A 186 45.61 -16.30 -19.97
CA PHE A 186 44.85 -16.35 -21.22
C PHE A 186 43.33 -16.26 -20.99
N CYS A 187 42.68 -15.34 -21.70
CA CYS A 187 41.23 -15.20 -21.81
C CYS A 187 40.77 -15.84 -23.14
N PRO A 188 40.06 -16.99 -23.10
CA PRO A 188 39.67 -17.71 -24.30
C PRO A 188 38.58 -16.99 -25.10
N ASN A 189 38.51 -17.30 -26.40
CA ASN A 189 37.55 -16.69 -27.32
C ASN A 189 36.13 -17.27 -27.17
N ILE A 190 35.38 -16.80 -26.18
CA ILE A 190 33.95 -17.15 -26.02
C ILE A 190 33.01 -16.02 -26.48
N THR A 191 33.55 -14.81 -26.63
CA THR A 191 32.82 -13.56 -26.93
C THR A 191 33.14 -12.95 -28.29
N GLY A 192 34.03 -13.54 -29.08
CA GLY A 192 34.61 -12.93 -30.29
C GLY A 192 35.95 -12.21 -30.03
N TRP A 193 36.36 -12.10 -28.76
CA TRP A 193 37.64 -11.55 -28.33
C TRP A 193 38.45 -12.57 -27.55
N SER A 194 39.76 -12.59 -27.78
CA SER A 194 40.69 -13.39 -26.98
C SER A 194 42.03 -12.67 -26.86
N GLY A 195 42.73 -12.96 -25.79
CA GLY A 195 43.98 -12.30 -25.47
C GLY A 195 44.52 -12.74 -24.13
N ASN A 196 45.55 -12.07 -23.67
CA ASN A 196 46.05 -12.26 -22.31
C ASN A 196 45.62 -11.08 -21.45
N SER A 197 45.32 -11.35 -20.18
CA SER A 197 45.04 -10.33 -19.18
C SER A 197 46.21 -9.33 -19.11
N VAL A 198 45.86 -8.06 -19.02
CA VAL A 198 46.75 -6.90 -18.79
C VAL A 198 46.26 -6.06 -17.61
N LEU A 199 45.43 -6.64 -16.73
CA LEU A 199 44.77 -5.95 -15.61
C LEU A 199 45.76 -5.16 -14.74
N PHE A 200 46.85 -5.80 -14.30
CA PHE A 200 47.81 -5.17 -13.42
C PHE A 200 48.59 -4.08 -14.18
N ALA A 201 49.05 -4.35 -15.39
CA ALA A 201 49.74 -3.36 -16.22
C ALA A 201 48.86 -2.12 -16.47
N TRP A 202 47.60 -2.32 -16.85
CA TRP A 202 46.65 -1.25 -17.14
C TRP A 202 46.31 -0.43 -15.89
N LEU A 203 45.85 -1.07 -14.81
CA LEU A 203 45.44 -0.36 -13.61
C LEU A 203 46.62 0.24 -12.84
N ASN A 204 47.80 -0.38 -12.83
CA ASN A 204 49.00 0.25 -12.27
C ASN A 204 49.43 1.47 -13.08
N SER A 205 49.32 1.44 -14.41
CA SER A 205 49.60 2.62 -15.24
C SER A 205 48.63 3.78 -14.93
N ARG A 206 47.39 3.47 -14.57
CA ARG A 206 46.35 4.48 -14.30
C ARG A 206 46.38 5.01 -12.87
N TYR A 207 46.56 4.12 -11.89
CA TYR A 207 46.40 4.39 -10.46
C TYR A 207 47.72 4.34 -9.67
N GLY A 208 48.83 4.05 -10.36
CA GLY A 208 50.18 3.96 -9.80
C GLY A 208 50.52 2.63 -9.14
N SER A 209 49.56 2.00 -8.44
CA SER A 209 49.78 0.70 -7.78
C SER A 209 48.49 -0.04 -7.44
N GLN A 210 48.63 -1.34 -7.19
CA GLN A 210 47.57 -2.22 -6.68
C GLN A 210 46.94 -1.72 -5.38
N ALA A 211 47.74 -1.12 -4.51
CA ALA A 211 47.26 -0.57 -3.24
C ALA A 211 46.28 0.60 -3.44
N THR A 212 46.26 1.21 -4.62
CA THR A 212 45.34 2.31 -4.95
C THR A 212 44.05 1.81 -5.58
N TRP A 213 44.12 0.84 -6.50
CA TRP A 213 42.94 0.42 -7.29
C TRP A 213 42.20 -0.79 -6.72
N LYS A 214 42.85 -1.71 -6.00
CA LYS A 214 42.16 -2.84 -5.37
C LYS A 214 41.06 -2.39 -4.40
N PRO A 215 41.28 -1.36 -3.53
CA PRO A 215 40.22 -0.84 -2.68
C PRO A 215 38.96 -0.32 -3.40
N LEU A 216 39.04 -0.02 -4.70
CA LEU A 216 37.86 0.38 -5.48
C LEU A 216 36.92 -0.82 -5.73
N PHE A 217 37.48 -2.01 -5.94
CA PHE A 217 36.71 -3.26 -6.04
C PHE A 217 36.23 -3.71 -4.66
N ASP A 218 37.05 -3.58 -3.62
CA ASP A 218 36.64 -3.87 -2.24
C ASP A 218 35.38 -3.08 -1.86
N GLN A 219 35.28 -1.82 -2.29
CA GLN A 219 34.09 -0.97 -2.08
C GLN A 219 32.85 -1.49 -2.82
N VAL A 220 33.00 -2.02 -4.04
CA VAL A 220 31.89 -2.60 -4.81
C VAL A 220 31.35 -3.84 -4.11
N PHE A 221 32.23 -4.75 -3.70
CA PHE A 221 31.84 -5.96 -2.99
C PHE A 221 31.28 -5.65 -1.59
N ALA A 222 31.87 -4.71 -0.87
CA ALA A 222 31.32 -4.23 0.40
C ALA A 222 29.92 -3.62 0.22
N ARG A 223 29.67 -2.93 -0.89
CA ARG A 223 28.35 -2.37 -1.18
C ARG A 223 27.32 -3.46 -1.40
N TRP A 224 27.61 -4.46 -2.24
CA TRP A 224 26.71 -5.60 -2.43
C TRP A 224 26.46 -6.37 -1.12
N ALA A 225 27.49 -6.62 -0.31
CA ALA A 225 27.34 -7.28 0.99
C ALA A 225 26.52 -6.46 2.02
N SER A 226 26.53 -5.13 1.92
CA SER A 226 25.71 -4.28 2.79
C SER A 226 24.23 -4.26 2.43
N LEU A 227 23.85 -4.87 1.31
CA LEU A 227 22.52 -4.80 0.73
C LEU A 227 21.84 -6.16 0.59
N THR A 228 22.60 -7.26 0.68
CA THR A 228 22.19 -8.63 0.36
C THR A 228 22.88 -9.59 1.33
N GLY A 229 22.46 -10.85 1.41
CA GLY A 229 23.09 -11.90 2.22
C GLY A 229 24.41 -12.41 1.64
N LEU A 230 25.05 -11.65 0.75
CA LEU A 230 26.34 -11.97 0.18
C LEU A 230 27.47 -11.53 1.12
N SER A 231 28.47 -12.40 1.26
CA SER A 231 29.73 -12.06 1.94
C SER A 231 30.90 -12.29 0.99
N TYR A 232 31.89 -11.40 1.03
CA TYR A 232 33.03 -11.47 0.12
C TYR A 232 34.34 -11.67 0.86
N VAL A 233 35.15 -12.60 0.35
CA VAL A 233 36.49 -12.89 0.86
C VAL A 233 37.50 -12.67 -0.26
N TYR A 234 38.44 -11.74 -0.04
CA TYR A 234 39.55 -11.55 -0.97
C TYR A 234 40.50 -12.75 -0.94
N GLU A 235 40.66 -13.42 -2.07
CA GLU A 235 41.67 -14.45 -2.29
C GLU A 235 42.92 -13.79 -2.92
N PRO A 236 44.03 -13.66 -2.17
CA PRO A 236 45.22 -12.98 -2.66
C PRO A 236 45.97 -13.74 -3.76
N ASN A 237 45.68 -15.03 -3.94
CA ASN A 237 46.29 -15.86 -4.97
C ASN A 237 45.39 -15.97 -6.21
N ASP A 238 46.04 -16.14 -7.35
CA ASP A 238 45.40 -16.63 -8.57
C ASP A 238 46.47 -17.39 -9.34
N ASP A 239 46.18 -18.64 -9.69
CA ASP A 239 47.14 -19.57 -10.29
C ASP A 239 47.36 -19.32 -11.80
N GLY A 240 46.68 -18.33 -12.38
CA GLY A 240 46.84 -17.97 -13.78
C GLY A 240 46.35 -19.05 -14.75
N VAL A 241 45.46 -19.94 -14.30
CA VAL A 241 44.73 -20.82 -15.24
C VAL A 241 43.84 -19.97 -16.13
N ASN A 242 43.62 -20.45 -17.35
CA ASN A 242 42.78 -19.76 -18.34
C ASN A 242 41.43 -19.36 -17.72
N LEU A 243 40.93 -18.17 -18.05
CA LEU A 243 39.59 -17.76 -17.63
C LEU A 243 38.51 -18.65 -18.23
N ASN A 244 37.34 -18.62 -17.61
CA ASN A 244 36.12 -19.30 -18.02
C ASN A 244 36.24 -20.84 -17.82
N GLN A 245 35.34 -21.43 -17.06
CA GLN A 245 35.19 -22.86 -16.72
C GLN A 245 36.09 -23.41 -15.60
N ASN A 246 36.76 -22.55 -14.83
CA ASN A 246 37.58 -22.99 -13.69
C ASN A 246 36.99 -22.48 -12.37
N ALA A 247 36.32 -23.37 -11.62
CA ALA A 247 35.72 -23.04 -10.32
C ALA A 247 36.76 -22.50 -9.31
N GLY A 248 36.31 -21.69 -8.34
CA GLY A 248 37.15 -21.21 -7.25
C GLY A 248 37.78 -22.32 -6.41
N VAL A 249 38.95 -22.03 -5.82
CA VAL A 249 39.69 -22.95 -4.95
C VAL A 249 40.38 -22.17 -3.84
N ALA A 250 40.00 -22.44 -2.59
CA ALA A 250 40.52 -21.74 -1.42
C ALA A 250 42.07 -21.80 -1.36
N GLY A 251 42.69 -20.64 -1.18
CA GLY A 251 44.15 -20.46 -1.16
C GLY A 251 44.81 -20.52 -2.53
N VAL A 252 44.05 -20.60 -3.63
CA VAL A 252 44.57 -20.74 -5.00
C VAL A 252 43.98 -19.70 -5.95
N ARG A 253 42.65 -19.57 -6.03
CA ARG A 253 41.94 -18.60 -6.88
C ARG A 253 40.50 -18.38 -6.38
N GLY A 254 39.94 -17.20 -6.67
CA GLY A 254 38.58 -16.85 -6.26
C GLY A 254 37.48 -17.57 -7.06
N ASP A 255 36.26 -17.57 -6.52
CA ASP A 255 35.03 -17.92 -7.23
C ASP A 255 34.74 -16.89 -8.34
N VAL A 256 35.01 -15.61 -8.08
CA VAL A 256 34.88 -14.50 -9.04
C VAL A 256 36.27 -13.98 -9.39
N ARG A 257 36.71 -14.16 -10.64
CA ARG A 257 38.05 -13.71 -11.06
C ARG A 257 37.96 -12.50 -11.98
N ILE A 258 38.77 -11.48 -11.67
CA ILE A 258 38.74 -10.19 -12.34
C ILE A 258 39.93 -10.11 -13.30
N ALA A 259 39.69 -9.87 -14.58
CA ALA A 259 40.71 -9.68 -15.61
C ALA A 259 40.42 -8.43 -16.46
N ALA A 260 41.35 -8.07 -17.34
CA ALA A 260 41.13 -7.03 -18.34
C ALA A 260 41.95 -7.31 -19.59
N MET A 261 41.39 -7.10 -20.78
CA MET A 261 42.10 -7.17 -22.05
C MET A 261 41.47 -6.19 -23.05
N PRO A 262 42.19 -5.74 -24.09
CA PRO A 262 41.54 -4.97 -25.15
C PRO A 262 40.44 -5.80 -25.81
N LEU A 263 39.22 -5.27 -25.85
CA LEU A 263 38.07 -5.92 -26.49
C LEU A 263 37.87 -5.32 -27.88
N ASP A 264 37.32 -4.12 -27.94
CA ASP A 264 36.83 -3.56 -29.21
C ASP A 264 37.35 -2.16 -29.52
N GLY A 265 38.26 -1.65 -28.68
CA GLY A 265 39.01 -0.42 -28.90
C GLY A 265 38.63 0.64 -27.88
N ASN A 266 38.26 1.83 -28.35
CA ASN A 266 37.71 2.86 -27.47
C ASN A 266 36.23 2.99 -27.76
N SER A 267 35.44 3.11 -26.69
CA SER A 267 33.97 3.08 -26.70
C SER A 267 33.40 1.74 -27.12
N GLY A 268 32.13 1.47 -26.81
CA GLY A 268 31.45 0.23 -27.19
C GLY A 268 31.21 -0.68 -26.00
N VAL A 269 31.78 -1.88 -26.01
CA VAL A 269 31.70 -2.81 -24.89
C VAL A 269 32.72 -2.40 -23.84
N LEU A 270 32.25 -2.18 -22.61
CA LEU A 270 33.08 -1.75 -21.50
C LEU A 270 33.63 -2.94 -20.71
N ALA A 271 32.83 -4.00 -20.56
CA ALA A 271 33.23 -5.24 -19.93
C ALA A 271 32.25 -6.38 -20.29
N TYR A 272 32.56 -7.59 -19.84
CA TYR A 272 31.63 -8.72 -19.81
C TYR A 272 31.81 -9.54 -18.54
N ASN A 273 30.75 -10.25 -18.14
CA ASN A 273 30.76 -11.18 -17.00
C ASN A 273 30.09 -12.50 -17.36
N ASN A 274 30.67 -13.60 -16.89
CA ASN A 274 29.99 -14.89 -16.92
C ASN A 274 28.89 -14.94 -15.88
N PHE A 275 27.77 -15.61 -16.18
CA PHE A 275 26.73 -15.88 -15.18
C PHE A 275 27.26 -16.72 -14.00
N PRO A 276 26.47 -16.90 -12.93
CA PRO A 276 26.86 -17.72 -11.79
C PRO A 276 27.35 -19.13 -12.18
N GLN A 277 28.00 -19.81 -11.24
CA GLN A 277 28.82 -21.02 -11.43
C GLN A 277 30.20 -20.78 -12.05
N ASP A 278 30.43 -19.60 -12.65
CA ASP A 278 31.74 -19.15 -13.14
C ASP A 278 32.06 -17.75 -12.60
N GLY A 279 31.24 -16.74 -12.90
CA GLY A 279 31.39 -15.40 -12.35
C GLY A 279 32.63 -14.60 -12.79
N ASP A 280 33.52 -15.14 -13.63
CA ASP A 280 34.68 -14.40 -14.15
C ASP A 280 34.25 -13.13 -14.92
N MET A 281 34.98 -12.04 -14.70
CA MET A 281 34.72 -10.73 -15.31
C MET A 281 35.92 -10.18 -16.06
N VAL A 282 35.69 -9.56 -17.21
CA VAL A 282 36.75 -9.04 -18.08
C VAL A 282 36.42 -7.63 -18.56
N PHE A 283 37.27 -6.67 -18.18
CA PHE A 283 37.16 -5.26 -18.60
C PHE A 283 37.84 -4.99 -19.95
N ASP A 284 37.31 -4.02 -20.71
CA ASP A 284 38.00 -3.45 -21.86
C ASP A 284 39.17 -2.56 -21.39
N ALA A 285 40.37 -3.13 -21.45
CA ALA A 285 41.57 -2.44 -21.02
C ALA A 285 41.89 -1.25 -21.95
N TYR A 286 42.31 -0.15 -21.34
CA TYR A 286 42.71 1.11 -22.01
C TYR A 286 41.58 1.91 -22.66
N ASP A 287 40.31 1.52 -22.47
CA ASP A 287 39.18 2.35 -22.88
C ASP A 287 39.20 3.71 -22.15
N SER A 288 39.03 4.81 -22.90
CA SER A 288 39.06 6.16 -22.34
C SER A 288 37.87 6.48 -21.43
N PHE A 289 36.81 5.69 -21.44
CA PHE A 289 35.73 5.73 -20.47
C PHE A 289 36.28 5.69 -19.05
N TYR A 290 37.27 4.82 -18.78
CA TYR A 290 37.93 4.66 -17.48
C TYR A 290 38.99 5.73 -17.19
N ASN A 291 39.28 6.64 -18.12
CA ASN A 291 40.22 7.74 -17.88
C ASN A 291 39.69 8.81 -16.92
N SER A 292 38.41 8.77 -16.54
CA SER A 292 37.92 9.63 -15.47
C SER A 292 38.06 8.94 -14.11
N THR A 293 38.87 9.51 -13.24
CA THR A 293 39.01 9.10 -11.83
C THR A 293 38.24 10.02 -10.87
N SER A 294 37.38 10.89 -11.41
CA SER A 294 36.48 11.74 -10.61
C SER A 294 35.51 10.90 -9.78
N SER A 295 34.98 11.49 -8.70
CA SER A 295 34.00 10.84 -7.82
C SER A 295 34.44 9.44 -7.37
N ASN A 296 35.71 9.33 -7.00
CA ASN A 296 36.31 8.07 -6.57
C ASN A 296 36.19 6.95 -7.63
N SER A 297 36.55 7.27 -8.88
CA SER A 297 36.47 6.37 -10.05
C SER A 297 35.09 5.73 -10.25
N LEU A 298 34.03 6.52 -10.10
CA LEU A 298 32.63 6.07 -10.20
C LEU A 298 32.37 5.20 -11.45
N ARG A 299 32.96 5.57 -12.60
CA ARG A 299 32.82 4.80 -13.85
C ARG A 299 33.35 3.38 -13.74
N LEU A 300 34.55 3.19 -13.17
CA LEU A 300 35.11 1.85 -12.96
C LEU A 300 34.26 1.06 -11.96
N ARG A 301 33.84 1.70 -10.86
CA ARG A 301 33.06 1.06 -9.81
C ARG A 301 31.66 0.64 -10.29
N ASN A 302 30.97 1.48 -11.07
CA ASN A 302 29.65 1.12 -11.61
C ASN A 302 29.73 0.02 -12.66
N VAL A 303 30.74 0.02 -13.55
CA VAL A 303 30.91 -1.13 -14.47
C VAL A 303 31.22 -2.40 -13.67
N ALA A 304 32.13 -2.34 -12.69
CA ALA A 304 32.41 -3.50 -11.84
C ALA A 304 31.18 -4.00 -11.07
N ALA A 305 30.36 -3.09 -10.56
CA ALA A 305 29.12 -3.45 -9.86
C ALA A 305 28.09 -4.09 -10.80
N HIS A 306 27.95 -3.55 -12.01
CA HIS A 306 27.04 -4.04 -13.06
C HIS A 306 27.44 -5.44 -13.53
N GLU A 307 28.72 -5.63 -13.89
CA GLU A 307 29.24 -6.94 -14.31
C GLU A 307 29.08 -7.96 -13.19
N HIS A 308 29.37 -7.56 -11.95
CA HIS A 308 29.14 -8.44 -10.81
C HIS A 308 27.66 -8.81 -10.64
N GLY A 309 26.71 -7.91 -10.96
CA GLY A 309 25.28 -8.22 -11.00
C GLY A 309 24.96 -9.38 -11.95
N HIS A 310 25.57 -9.43 -13.14
CA HIS A 310 25.49 -10.61 -14.01
C HIS A 310 26.09 -11.85 -13.35
N GLY A 311 27.24 -11.72 -12.68
CA GLY A 311 27.86 -12.76 -11.86
C GLY A 311 27.03 -13.21 -10.64
N LEU A 312 25.96 -12.50 -10.32
CA LEU A 312 24.97 -12.87 -9.30
C LEU A 312 23.68 -13.47 -9.90
N GLY A 313 23.55 -13.46 -11.23
CA GLY A 313 22.41 -14.06 -11.94
C GLY A 313 21.44 -13.05 -12.52
N MET A 314 21.78 -11.76 -12.53
CA MET A 314 20.89 -10.68 -13.01
C MET A 314 21.04 -10.48 -14.52
N LEU A 315 19.94 -10.29 -15.23
CA LEU A 315 19.95 -9.88 -16.63
C LEU A 315 19.83 -8.38 -16.76
N HIS A 316 20.01 -7.91 -18.00
CA HIS A 316 19.68 -6.54 -18.30
C HIS A 316 18.18 -6.25 -18.11
N VAL A 317 17.89 -5.05 -17.61
CA VAL A 317 16.53 -4.52 -17.40
C VAL A 317 16.28 -3.31 -18.29
N CYS A 318 15.05 -3.18 -18.79
CA CYS A 318 14.56 -1.99 -19.49
C CYS A 318 13.41 -1.32 -18.72
N PRO A 319 13.14 -0.03 -18.95
CA PRO A 319 13.80 0.86 -19.90
C PRO A 319 15.19 1.34 -19.44
N ALA A 320 16.07 1.64 -20.42
CA ALA A 320 17.35 2.29 -20.19
C ALA A 320 17.15 3.80 -19.98
N ASN A 321 16.79 4.19 -18.76
CA ASN A 321 16.48 5.57 -18.39
C ASN A 321 17.37 6.10 -17.23
N GLY A 322 18.44 5.39 -16.90
CA GLY A 322 19.44 5.78 -15.92
C GLY A 322 18.96 5.64 -14.48
N THR A 323 18.12 4.64 -14.18
CA THR A 323 17.54 4.40 -12.84
C THR A 323 17.84 3.03 -12.24
N LYS A 324 18.35 2.05 -13.01
CA LYS A 324 18.78 0.73 -12.50
C LYS A 324 20.21 0.42 -12.90
N LEU A 325 20.97 -0.24 -12.03
CA LEU A 325 22.34 -0.63 -12.30
C LEU A 325 22.40 -1.60 -13.48
N MET A 326 21.47 -2.56 -13.56
CA MET A 326 21.44 -3.59 -14.61
C MET A 326 20.84 -3.10 -15.94
N GLU A 327 20.71 -1.80 -16.19
CA GLU A 327 20.40 -1.33 -17.56
C GLU A 327 21.54 -1.68 -18.53
N PRO A 328 21.27 -1.99 -19.82
CA PRO A 328 22.30 -2.39 -20.79
C PRO A 328 23.45 -1.38 -20.97
N PHE A 329 23.18 -0.11 -20.67
CA PHE A 329 24.14 0.99 -20.78
C PHE A 329 24.48 1.51 -19.40
N VAL A 330 25.77 1.56 -19.06
CA VAL A 330 26.19 2.00 -17.72
C VAL A 330 25.78 3.45 -17.44
N SER A 331 25.18 3.69 -16.28
CA SER A 331 24.86 5.05 -15.80
C SER A 331 25.92 5.55 -14.81
N THR A 332 26.14 6.86 -14.81
CA THR A 332 26.94 7.55 -13.78
C THR A 332 26.10 8.51 -12.94
N ALA A 333 24.77 8.38 -12.98
CA ALA A 333 23.84 9.21 -12.22
C ALA A 333 23.79 8.84 -10.72
N TYR A 334 24.16 7.61 -10.40
CA TYR A 334 24.16 7.02 -9.06
C TYR A 334 25.43 6.18 -8.84
N ASP A 335 25.61 5.63 -7.64
CA ASP A 335 26.77 4.81 -7.24
C ASP A 335 26.31 3.42 -6.78
N GLY A 336 26.55 2.41 -7.63
CA GLY A 336 26.22 1.01 -7.34
C GLY A 336 24.73 0.63 -7.48
N PRO A 337 24.32 -0.49 -6.84
CA PRO A 337 22.96 -1.06 -6.96
C PRO A 337 21.85 -0.09 -6.56
N GLN A 338 20.77 -0.09 -7.34
CA GLN A 338 19.52 0.64 -7.09
C GLN A 338 18.43 -0.34 -6.66
N THR A 339 17.22 0.15 -6.37
CA THR A 339 16.16 -0.66 -5.73
C THR A 339 15.81 -1.95 -6.48
N ASP A 340 15.74 -1.92 -7.81
CA ASP A 340 15.49 -3.11 -8.64
C ASP A 340 16.60 -4.16 -8.48
N ASP A 341 17.85 -3.70 -8.48
CA ASP A 341 19.03 -4.55 -8.34
C ASP A 341 19.13 -5.14 -6.91
N ILE A 342 18.69 -4.39 -5.89
CA ILE A 342 18.62 -4.83 -4.49
C ILE A 342 17.54 -5.89 -4.32
N LEU A 343 16.32 -5.66 -4.80
CA LEU A 343 15.23 -6.64 -4.75
C LEU A 343 15.63 -7.94 -5.48
N ASN A 344 16.31 -7.82 -6.61
CA ASN A 344 16.88 -8.96 -7.31
C ASN A 344 17.91 -9.70 -6.45
N GLY A 345 18.88 -8.98 -5.89
CA GLY A 345 19.91 -9.55 -5.01
C GLY A 345 19.30 -10.28 -3.82
N ASN A 346 18.36 -9.65 -3.13
CA ASN A 346 17.69 -10.22 -1.96
C ASN A 346 16.90 -11.47 -2.34
N ARG A 347 16.15 -11.42 -3.45
CA ARG A 347 15.43 -12.58 -3.94
C ARG A 347 16.32 -13.80 -4.21
N HIS A 348 17.62 -13.64 -4.51
CA HIS A 348 18.51 -14.79 -4.67
C HIS A 348 19.29 -15.14 -3.40
N TYR A 349 19.64 -14.18 -2.57
CA TYR A 349 20.67 -14.37 -1.53
C TYR A 349 20.25 -13.88 -0.14
N GLY A 350 18.99 -13.47 0.04
CA GLY A 350 18.51 -12.83 1.26
C GLY A 350 19.01 -11.38 1.38
N ASP A 351 18.52 -10.64 2.37
CA ASP A 351 19.10 -9.36 2.78
C ASP A 351 20.37 -9.52 3.65
N TYR A 352 20.92 -8.40 4.15
CA TYR A 352 22.19 -8.40 4.89
C TYR A 352 22.11 -8.97 6.33
N ASN A 353 20.92 -9.16 6.90
CA ASN A 353 20.68 -9.73 8.22
C ASN A 353 20.51 -11.26 8.21
N GLU A 354 20.33 -11.82 7.03
CA GLU A 354 20.06 -13.25 6.83
C GLU A 354 21.17 -14.16 7.38
N HIS A 355 20.85 -15.31 7.99
CA HIS A 355 19.52 -15.93 8.11
C HIS A 355 18.85 -15.70 9.46
N ASN A 356 18.03 -14.67 9.59
CA ASN A 356 17.33 -14.33 10.82
C ASN A 356 15.95 -15.00 10.96
N ASP A 357 15.75 -16.17 10.35
CA ASP A 357 14.45 -16.84 10.20
C ASP A 357 13.97 -17.59 11.46
N THR A 358 14.72 -17.48 12.56
CA THR A 358 14.38 -18.12 13.82
C THR A 358 14.71 -17.23 15.01
N PRO A 359 14.06 -17.43 16.17
CA PRO A 359 14.47 -16.75 17.41
C PRO A 359 15.95 -16.95 17.77
N ALA A 360 16.54 -18.10 17.41
CA ALA A 360 17.94 -18.40 17.71
C ALA A 360 18.93 -17.63 16.81
N THR A 361 18.49 -17.22 15.63
CA THR A 361 19.29 -16.47 14.65
C THR A 361 18.83 -15.02 14.50
N ALA A 362 17.89 -14.59 15.34
CA ALA A 362 17.30 -13.26 15.31
C ALA A 362 18.33 -12.13 15.36
N THR A 363 18.12 -11.10 14.54
CA THR A 363 18.96 -9.90 14.49
C THR A 363 18.84 -9.12 15.80
N ALA A 364 19.96 -8.95 16.51
CA ALA A 364 19.97 -8.31 17.82
C ALA A 364 19.91 -6.78 17.72
N LEU A 365 18.80 -6.20 18.19
CA LEU A 365 18.58 -4.74 18.25
C LEU A 365 19.10 -4.09 19.54
N GLY A 366 19.38 -4.88 20.58
CA GLY A 366 19.83 -4.38 21.88
C GLY A 366 18.67 -3.83 22.73
N ASP A 367 18.84 -2.63 23.30
CA ASP A 367 17.77 -1.87 23.96
C ASP A 367 17.34 -0.73 23.00
N PRO A 368 16.17 -0.85 22.35
CA PRO A 368 15.77 0.12 21.34
C PRO A 368 15.50 1.52 21.88
N GLY A 369 15.19 1.67 23.17
CA GLY A 369 14.88 2.97 23.78
C GLY A 369 13.81 3.74 23.01
N PHE A 370 14.18 4.90 22.45
CA PHE A 370 13.30 5.76 21.67
C PHE A 370 13.20 5.39 20.18
N GLY A 371 13.92 4.35 19.71
CA GLY A 371 13.84 3.89 18.33
C GLY A 371 15.15 3.30 17.82
N VAL A 372 15.09 2.08 17.29
CA VAL A 372 16.10 1.47 16.43
C VAL A 372 15.43 1.10 15.11
N SER A 373 16.07 1.43 13.99
CA SER A 373 15.58 1.13 12.65
C SER A 373 16.43 0.10 11.94
N GLN A 374 15.79 -0.80 11.21
CA GLN A 374 16.40 -1.66 10.19
C GLN A 374 15.83 -1.22 8.84
N THR A 375 16.71 -1.01 7.86
CA THR A 375 16.32 -0.44 6.56
C THR A 375 16.97 -1.19 5.43
N ASN A 376 16.28 -1.31 4.29
CA ASN A 376 16.68 -2.19 3.18
C ASN A 376 16.81 -3.67 3.60
N VAL A 377 15.99 -4.09 4.55
CA VAL A 377 15.73 -5.50 4.86
C VAL A 377 14.54 -5.97 4.05
N SER A 378 14.35 -7.28 3.88
CA SER A 378 13.29 -7.81 3.01
C SER A 378 12.82 -9.17 3.44
N ILE A 379 11.53 -9.41 3.19
CA ILE A 379 11.02 -10.75 2.96
C ILE A 379 11.43 -11.15 1.53
N ASP A 380 12.26 -12.19 1.37
CA ASP A 380 12.78 -12.60 0.07
C ASP A 380 11.81 -13.47 -0.74
N ASP A 381 10.98 -14.27 -0.05
CA ASP A 381 9.93 -15.10 -0.62
C ASP A 381 8.77 -15.43 0.33
N ASN A 382 7.89 -16.38 -0.05
CA ASN A 382 6.72 -16.76 0.76
C ASN A 382 7.01 -17.76 1.88
N ALA A 383 8.25 -18.20 2.02
CA ALA A 383 8.74 -19.02 3.14
C ALA A 383 9.58 -18.21 4.13
N ASP A 384 10.07 -17.05 3.69
CA ASP A 384 10.91 -16.16 4.49
C ASP A 384 10.14 -15.43 5.61
N VAL A 385 10.81 -15.28 6.74
CA VAL A 385 10.36 -14.58 7.94
C VAL A 385 11.57 -13.98 8.63
N ASP A 386 11.44 -12.77 9.16
CA ASP A 386 12.55 -12.07 9.80
C ASP A 386 12.35 -11.95 11.31
N TYR A 387 13.23 -12.57 12.10
CA TYR A 387 13.24 -12.36 13.55
C TYR A 387 14.24 -11.29 13.98
N TYR A 388 13.80 -10.50 14.96
CA TYR A 388 14.58 -9.48 15.64
C TYR A 388 14.49 -9.68 17.14
N SER A 389 15.58 -9.47 17.88
CA SER A 389 15.58 -9.61 19.34
C SER A 389 15.95 -8.30 20.03
N PHE A 390 15.31 -8.03 21.17
CA PHE A 390 15.59 -6.84 21.98
C PHE A 390 15.43 -7.17 23.47
N THR A 391 16.08 -6.38 24.34
CA THR A 391 16.09 -6.62 25.79
C THR A 391 15.25 -5.60 26.53
N VAL A 392 14.43 -6.10 27.45
CA VAL A 392 13.61 -5.32 28.37
C VAL A 392 14.10 -5.58 29.80
N ASN A 393 14.38 -4.52 30.57
CA ASN A 393 14.91 -4.63 31.95
C ASN A 393 13.91 -4.20 33.03
N GLU A 394 12.82 -3.56 32.62
CA GLU A 394 11.73 -3.03 33.44
C GLU A 394 10.47 -2.99 32.56
N PRO A 395 9.25 -2.82 33.09
CA PRO A 395 8.05 -2.78 32.26
C PRO A 395 8.12 -1.70 31.15
N LYS A 396 7.90 -2.10 29.90
CA LYS A 396 7.96 -1.24 28.71
C LYS A 396 6.72 -1.40 27.83
N GLN A 397 6.30 -0.31 27.22
CA GLN A 397 5.45 -0.32 26.04
C GLN A 397 6.33 -0.52 24.80
N ILE A 398 6.08 -1.60 24.07
CA ILE A 398 6.72 -1.92 22.80
C ILE A 398 5.87 -1.31 21.68
N VAL A 399 6.52 -0.56 20.81
CA VAL A 399 5.93 -0.03 19.58
C VAL A 399 6.81 -0.48 18.43
N ALA A 400 6.29 -1.33 17.55
CA ALA A 400 7.00 -1.80 16.37
C ALA A 400 6.20 -1.47 15.13
N GLY A 401 6.80 -0.76 14.18
CA GLY A 401 6.19 -0.44 12.88
C GLY A 401 6.97 -1.07 11.75
N VAL A 402 6.27 -1.68 10.80
CA VAL A 402 6.86 -2.20 9.55
C VAL A 402 6.20 -1.47 8.39
N THR A 403 7.03 -0.91 7.51
CA THR A 403 6.58 -0.13 6.36
C THR A 403 7.11 -0.78 5.09
N PRO A 404 6.25 -1.25 4.18
CA PRO A 404 6.66 -1.70 2.86
C PRO A 404 7.51 -0.66 2.13
N ARG A 405 8.49 -1.15 1.38
CA ARG A 405 9.47 -0.34 0.68
C ARG A 405 9.79 -0.98 -0.66
N GLY A 406 9.94 -0.16 -1.69
CA GLY A 406 10.27 -0.61 -3.03
C GLY A 406 10.00 0.47 -4.07
N GLY A 407 8.98 1.30 -3.81
CA GLY A 407 8.54 2.36 -4.69
C GLY A 407 7.94 1.83 -5.99
N GLU A 408 7.49 2.76 -6.81
CA GLU A 408 6.97 2.47 -8.13
C GLU A 408 8.00 2.83 -9.21
N TYR A 409 8.32 1.87 -10.09
CA TYR A 409 9.20 2.11 -11.22
C TYR A 409 8.93 1.15 -12.37
N GLN A 410 9.34 1.55 -13.57
CA GLN A 410 9.25 0.69 -14.76
C GLN A 410 10.36 -0.34 -14.76
N GLN A 411 10.02 -1.61 -14.96
CA GLN A 411 11.00 -2.68 -15.22
C GLN A 411 10.42 -3.66 -16.25
N GLY A 412 11.30 -4.33 -16.98
CA GLY A 412 10.90 -5.19 -18.07
C GLY A 412 12.08 -5.85 -18.75
N THR A 413 11.76 -6.92 -19.49
CA THR A 413 12.74 -7.62 -20.32
C THR A 413 13.39 -6.68 -21.33
N GLN A 414 14.68 -6.92 -21.62
CA GLN A 414 15.34 -6.15 -22.66
C GLN A 414 14.61 -6.25 -24.00
N THR A 415 14.39 -5.12 -24.67
CA THR A 415 13.81 -5.06 -26.01
C THR A 415 14.75 -4.31 -26.95
N SER A 416 14.52 -4.42 -28.26
CA SER A 416 15.34 -3.75 -29.28
C SER A 416 15.44 -2.25 -29.12
N SER A 417 14.47 -1.59 -28.50
CA SER A 417 14.51 -0.14 -28.26
C SER A 417 14.80 0.21 -26.81
N CYS A 418 14.81 -0.78 -25.91
CA CYS A 418 14.97 -0.66 -24.46
C CYS A 418 14.31 0.60 -23.84
N ASN A 419 13.13 0.97 -24.33
CA ASN A 419 12.44 2.20 -23.96
C ASN A 419 11.06 1.93 -23.34
N THR A 420 10.77 0.66 -23.07
CA THR A 420 9.51 0.19 -22.51
C THR A 420 9.79 -0.72 -21.32
N GLY A 421 8.85 -0.73 -20.39
CA GLY A 421 8.80 -1.59 -19.21
C GLY A 421 7.43 -1.46 -18.57
N THR A 422 7.12 -2.38 -17.66
CA THR A 422 5.88 -2.36 -16.88
C THR A 422 6.12 -1.52 -15.64
N LEU A 423 5.31 -0.47 -15.47
CA LEU A 423 5.27 0.28 -14.21
C LEU A 423 4.75 -0.66 -13.13
N THR A 424 5.60 -0.99 -12.17
CA THR A 424 5.28 -1.94 -11.09
C THR A 424 5.51 -1.23 -9.77
N ASN A 425 4.50 -1.27 -8.90
CA ASN A 425 4.61 -0.78 -7.54
C ASN A 425 5.12 -1.92 -6.64
N TYR A 426 6.32 -1.76 -6.12
CA TYR A 426 6.96 -2.72 -5.21
C TYR A 426 6.74 -2.40 -3.74
N ASP A 427 5.92 -1.39 -3.41
CA ASP A 427 5.41 -1.22 -2.06
C ASP A 427 4.20 -2.14 -1.79
N VAL A 428 3.62 -2.79 -2.81
CA VAL A 428 2.40 -3.61 -2.72
C VAL A 428 2.62 -5.08 -3.11
N VAL A 429 3.66 -5.73 -2.59
CA VAL A 429 3.96 -7.15 -2.90
C VAL A 429 3.40 -8.09 -1.84
N HIS A 430 3.65 -7.80 -0.57
CA HIS A 430 3.22 -8.63 0.56
C HIS A 430 2.25 -7.87 1.47
N ASP A 431 1.32 -8.64 2.04
CA ASP A 431 0.64 -8.26 3.28
C ASP A 431 1.61 -8.54 4.44
N LEU A 432 2.23 -7.49 4.96
CA LEU A 432 3.24 -7.62 6.01
C LEU A 432 2.55 -7.65 7.37
N ALA A 433 2.99 -8.55 8.26
CA ALA A 433 2.49 -8.63 9.62
C ALA A 433 3.64 -8.67 10.64
N ILE A 434 3.35 -8.22 11.86
CA ILE A 434 4.31 -8.24 12.98
C ILE A 434 3.77 -9.12 14.10
N ASP A 435 4.58 -10.05 14.57
CA ASP A 435 4.34 -10.86 15.76
C ASP A 435 5.34 -10.51 16.86
N LEU A 436 4.89 -10.43 18.11
CA LEU A 436 5.74 -10.32 19.29
C LEU A 436 5.68 -11.61 20.10
N PHE A 437 6.83 -12.22 20.36
CA PHE A 437 7.00 -13.42 21.17
C PHE A 437 7.71 -13.11 22.49
N ASP A 438 7.36 -13.90 23.51
CA ASP A 438 7.98 -13.91 24.84
C ASP A 438 9.44 -14.38 24.79
N SER A 439 10.10 -14.33 25.94
CA SER A 439 11.50 -14.69 26.15
C SER A 439 11.87 -16.15 25.92
N ASP A 440 10.90 -17.04 25.75
CA ASP A 440 11.13 -18.39 25.26
C ASP A 440 11.30 -18.46 23.72
N GLY A 441 10.96 -17.40 23.00
CA GLY A 441 10.98 -17.30 21.54
C GLY A 441 9.84 -18.03 20.84
N VAL A 442 8.82 -18.51 21.57
CA VAL A 442 7.75 -19.35 21.01
C VAL A 442 6.35 -18.92 21.47
N THR A 443 6.21 -18.38 22.68
CA THR A 443 4.93 -17.93 23.22
C THR A 443 4.56 -16.58 22.59
N LEU A 444 3.52 -16.56 21.75
CA LEU A 444 3.01 -15.34 21.12
C LEU A 444 2.33 -14.44 22.16
N LEU A 445 2.77 -13.18 22.26
CA LEU A 445 2.23 -12.17 23.16
C LEU A 445 1.27 -11.20 22.46
N ALA A 446 1.61 -10.80 21.24
CA ALA A 446 0.81 -9.89 20.42
C ALA A 446 1.07 -10.14 18.93
N THR A 447 0.10 -9.77 18.09
CA THR A 447 0.19 -9.80 16.63
C THR A 447 -0.56 -8.60 16.08
N THR A 448 -0.09 -8.07 14.96
CA THR A 448 -0.75 -6.99 14.21
C THR A 448 -0.67 -7.30 12.72
N ASP A 449 -1.84 -7.27 12.10
CA ASP A 449 -2.16 -7.68 10.72
C ASP A 449 -3.49 -6.95 10.37
N ASP A 450 -3.52 -5.64 10.66
CA ASP A 450 -4.74 -4.84 10.71
C ASP A 450 -5.09 -4.23 9.33
N PHE A 451 -4.10 -4.04 8.48
CA PHE A 451 -4.23 -3.50 7.13
C PHE A 451 -3.79 -4.53 6.09
N GLY A 452 -4.17 -4.28 4.84
CA GLY A 452 -3.80 -5.16 3.73
C GLY A 452 -2.48 -4.77 3.07
N VAL A 453 -2.17 -5.50 2.00
CA VAL A 453 -0.99 -5.34 1.14
C VAL A 453 -0.60 -3.88 0.90
N GLY A 454 0.66 -3.59 1.21
CA GLY A 454 1.32 -2.30 0.95
C GLY A 454 0.98 -1.15 1.89
N VAL A 455 0.24 -1.43 2.96
CA VAL A 455 0.05 -0.52 4.07
C VAL A 455 1.02 -0.88 5.20
N ALA A 456 1.41 0.12 6.00
CA ALA A 456 2.28 -0.11 7.15
C ALA A 456 1.49 -0.69 8.33
N GLU A 457 2.07 -1.68 9.03
CA GLU A 457 1.52 -2.22 10.28
C GLU A 457 2.20 -1.57 11.48
N THR A 458 1.48 -1.44 12.60
CA THR A 458 2.04 -0.96 13.88
C THR A 458 1.54 -1.79 15.06
N LEU A 459 2.44 -2.61 15.61
CA LEU A 459 2.20 -3.37 16.82
C LEU A 459 2.45 -2.50 18.07
N ASN A 460 1.48 -2.53 18.98
CA ASN A 460 1.56 -1.92 20.30
C ASN A 460 1.32 -2.99 21.37
N ALA A 461 2.33 -3.26 22.20
CA ALA A 461 2.22 -4.30 23.24
C ALA A 461 2.92 -3.91 24.53
N LEU A 462 2.33 -4.26 25.66
CA LEU A 462 2.92 -4.03 26.98
C LEU A 462 3.68 -5.28 27.43
N VAL A 463 4.94 -5.10 27.81
CA VAL A 463 5.80 -6.15 28.33
C VAL A 463 6.20 -5.80 29.76
N ILE A 464 5.93 -6.71 30.70
CA ILE A 464 6.13 -6.48 32.15
C ILE A 464 7.45 -7.07 32.64
N ASP A 465 7.70 -8.33 32.29
CA ASP A 465 8.80 -9.08 32.86
C ASP A 465 10.13 -8.78 32.15
N PRO A 466 11.24 -8.67 32.88
CA PRO A 466 12.54 -8.48 32.27
C PRO A 466 12.96 -9.72 31.48
N GLY A 467 13.51 -9.54 30.29
CA GLY A 467 13.88 -10.62 29.39
C GLY A 467 14.33 -10.13 28.02
N THR A 468 14.75 -11.07 27.17
CA THR A 468 14.98 -10.83 25.74
C THR A 468 13.75 -11.30 24.98
N TYR A 469 13.10 -10.40 24.25
CA TYR A 469 11.88 -10.67 23.50
C TYR A 469 12.18 -10.71 22.00
N TYR A 470 11.27 -11.29 21.22
CA TYR A 470 11.47 -11.50 19.79
C TYR A 470 10.31 -10.92 18.98
N LEU A 471 10.63 -10.06 18.02
CA LEU A 471 9.69 -9.66 16.97
C LEU A 471 9.91 -10.58 15.76
N ARG A 472 8.84 -10.90 15.06
CA ARG A 472 8.88 -11.50 13.72
C ARG A 472 8.14 -10.62 12.74
N VAL A 473 8.80 -10.23 11.65
CA VAL A 473 8.14 -9.69 10.46
C VAL A 473 7.91 -10.86 9.49
N ARG A 474 6.74 -10.92 8.86
CA ARG A 474 6.39 -11.97 7.91
C ARG A 474 5.53 -11.41 6.78
N GLY A 475 5.62 -12.00 5.60
CA GLY A 475 4.70 -11.75 4.48
C GLY A 475 3.55 -12.75 4.41
N ASP A 476 2.67 -12.54 3.43
CA ASP A 476 1.63 -13.48 3.02
C ASP A 476 2.18 -14.63 2.14
N SER A 477 1.28 -15.35 1.47
CA SER A 477 1.67 -16.47 0.59
C SER A 477 2.30 -16.07 -0.75
N THR A 478 2.46 -14.77 -1.04
CA THR A 478 2.97 -14.26 -2.31
C THR A 478 4.43 -14.64 -2.52
N ASN A 479 4.74 -15.39 -3.58
CA ASN A 479 6.12 -15.80 -3.83
C ASN A 479 6.92 -14.72 -4.58
N ALA A 480 7.29 -13.64 -3.89
CA ALA A 480 8.09 -12.54 -4.42
C ALA A 480 8.90 -11.88 -3.29
N CYS A 481 9.78 -10.93 -3.62
CA CYS A 481 10.56 -10.21 -2.62
C CYS A 481 9.92 -8.85 -2.32
N GLN A 482 9.85 -8.46 -1.04
CA GLN A 482 9.39 -7.15 -0.56
C GLN A 482 10.45 -6.58 0.38
N LEU A 483 11.04 -5.45 0.00
CA LEU A 483 11.82 -4.66 0.96
C LEU A 483 10.85 -4.02 1.97
N TYR A 484 11.33 -3.80 3.18
CA TYR A 484 10.61 -3.03 4.18
C TYR A 484 11.60 -2.27 5.07
N ASP A 485 11.08 -1.27 5.78
CA ASP A 485 11.77 -0.61 6.89
C ASP A 485 11.06 -1.01 8.21
N LEU A 486 11.82 -1.46 9.21
CA LEU A 486 11.32 -1.79 10.54
C LEU A 486 11.79 -0.72 11.54
N LEU A 487 10.87 -0.19 12.34
CA LEU A 487 11.16 0.70 13.46
C LEU A 487 10.66 0.07 14.76
N VAL A 488 11.55 -0.11 15.74
CA VAL A 488 11.20 -0.66 17.06
C VAL A 488 11.55 0.34 18.15
N SER A 489 10.60 0.61 19.05
CA SER A 489 10.75 1.47 20.22
C SER A 489 10.29 0.75 21.48
N THR A 490 10.97 1.00 22.60
CA THR A 490 10.64 0.46 23.92
C THR A 490 10.50 1.60 24.92
N LEU A 491 9.30 2.14 25.00
CA LEU A 491 8.97 3.29 25.83
C LEU A 491 8.67 2.85 27.26
N PRO A 492 8.92 3.68 28.29
CA PRO A 492 8.49 3.38 29.65
C PRO A 492 6.98 3.09 29.68
N ALA A 493 6.57 1.98 30.33
CA ALA A 493 5.16 1.69 30.50
C ALA A 493 4.48 2.76 31.38
N THR A 494 3.26 3.16 31.01
CA THR A 494 2.41 4.02 31.84
C THR A 494 2.03 3.27 33.12
N PRO A 495 2.27 3.81 34.33
CA PRO A 495 2.03 3.06 35.57
C PRO A 495 0.58 2.65 35.83
N LEU A 496 -0.37 3.45 35.32
CA LEU A 496 -1.81 3.25 35.39
C LEU A 496 -2.43 3.63 34.05
N VAL A 497 -3.45 2.89 33.64
CA VAL A 497 -4.28 3.18 32.46
C VAL A 497 -5.74 3.25 32.89
N ILE A 498 -6.50 4.19 32.34
CA ILE A 498 -7.94 4.36 32.58
C ILE A 498 -8.66 4.31 31.23
N GLU A 499 -9.68 3.46 31.12
CA GLU A 499 -10.48 3.27 29.92
C GLU A 499 -11.98 3.32 30.29
N ALA A 500 -12.82 3.88 29.41
CA ALA A 500 -14.26 3.81 29.57
C ALA A 500 -14.76 2.39 29.20
N ILE A 501 -15.67 1.83 30.01
CA ILE A 501 -16.34 0.56 29.69
C ILE A 501 -17.64 0.86 28.95
N ASP A 502 -18.40 1.84 29.46
CA ASP A 502 -19.65 2.30 28.86
C ASP A 502 -19.44 3.62 28.10
N ALA A 503 -20.43 4.02 27.31
CA ALA A 503 -20.48 5.37 26.75
C ALA A 503 -20.43 6.40 27.89
N VAL A 504 -19.51 7.35 27.77
CA VAL A 504 -19.40 8.45 28.73
C VAL A 504 -20.60 9.40 28.53
N PRO A 505 -21.36 9.76 29.58
CA PRO A 505 -22.57 10.57 29.43
C PRO A 505 -22.28 11.95 28.83
N SER A 506 -22.93 12.26 27.70
CA SER A 506 -22.96 13.60 27.09
C SER A 506 -24.26 14.37 27.40
N ILE A 507 -25.29 13.66 27.90
CA ILE A 507 -26.58 14.22 28.31
C ILE A 507 -26.93 13.69 29.70
N ILE A 508 -27.44 14.56 30.57
CA ILE A 508 -27.92 14.23 31.92
C ILE A 508 -29.36 14.69 32.05
N ALA A 509 -30.29 13.79 32.38
CA ALA A 509 -31.67 14.18 32.65
C ALA A 509 -31.73 15.09 33.89
N PRO A 510 -32.52 16.18 33.88
CA PRO A 510 -32.64 17.09 35.02
C PRO A 510 -33.03 16.36 36.31
N GLY A 511 -32.41 16.74 37.43
CA GLY A 511 -32.70 16.19 38.75
C GLY A 511 -32.31 14.71 38.93
N SER A 512 -31.60 14.11 37.98
CA SER A 512 -31.21 12.70 38.01
C SER A 512 -29.69 12.52 38.03
N SER A 513 -29.20 11.59 38.84
CA SER A 513 -27.80 11.16 38.82
C SER A 513 -27.58 10.16 37.68
N VAL A 514 -26.50 10.31 36.92
CA VAL A 514 -26.09 9.35 35.88
C VAL A 514 -24.83 8.59 36.28
N SER A 515 -24.72 7.32 35.91
CA SER A 515 -23.52 6.51 36.17
C SER A 515 -22.98 5.89 34.90
N PHE A 516 -21.66 5.71 34.86
CA PHE A 516 -20.96 5.00 33.81
C PHE A 516 -19.78 4.25 34.42
N ASP A 517 -19.43 3.11 33.81
CA ASP A 517 -18.35 2.27 34.31
C ASP A 517 -17.04 2.55 33.56
N VAL A 518 -15.93 2.46 34.29
CA VAL A 518 -14.56 2.61 33.79
C VAL A 518 -13.69 1.46 34.27
N ARG A 519 -12.67 1.12 33.49
CA ARG A 519 -11.62 0.17 33.84
C ARG A 519 -10.36 0.95 34.21
N ILE A 520 -9.78 0.67 35.37
CA ILE A 520 -8.51 1.26 35.84
C ILE A 520 -7.53 0.12 36.08
N VAL A 521 -6.56 -0.01 35.17
CA VAL A 521 -5.55 -1.09 35.21
C VAL A 521 -4.26 -0.55 35.83
N GLY A 522 -3.81 -1.21 36.90
CA GLY A 522 -2.49 -1.00 37.48
C GLY A 522 -1.43 -1.78 36.69
N VAL A 523 -0.55 -1.08 35.98
CA VAL A 523 0.49 -1.70 35.15
C VAL A 523 1.76 -1.92 35.97
N THR A 524 2.39 -0.83 36.44
CA THR A 524 3.57 -0.89 37.31
C THR A 524 3.28 -0.46 38.74
N GLN A 525 2.07 0.07 38.99
CA GLN A 525 1.60 0.49 40.29
C GLN A 525 0.19 -0.06 40.53
N SER A 526 -0.11 -0.49 41.75
CA SER A 526 -1.49 -0.79 42.13
C SER A 526 -2.28 0.50 42.29
N VAL A 527 -3.59 0.48 41.98
CA VAL A 527 -4.50 1.61 42.19
C VAL A 527 -4.57 1.95 43.69
N ALA A 528 -4.16 3.15 44.08
CA ALA A 528 -4.25 3.66 45.44
C ALA A 528 -5.55 4.44 45.69
N SER A 529 -6.03 5.19 44.70
CA SER A 529 -7.34 5.85 44.75
C SER A 529 -7.90 6.05 43.35
N ALA A 530 -9.24 6.11 43.23
CA ALA A 530 -9.96 6.39 42.00
C ALA A 530 -11.11 7.36 42.30
N ASN A 531 -11.15 8.49 41.59
CA ASN A 531 -12.01 9.63 41.88
C ASN A 531 -12.66 10.17 40.60
N LEU A 532 -13.93 10.56 40.70
CA LEU A 532 -14.63 11.39 39.74
C LEU A 532 -14.42 12.84 40.19
N ARG A 533 -13.89 13.65 39.30
CA ARG A 533 -13.67 15.07 39.48
C ARG A 533 -14.69 15.77 38.61
N TYR A 534 -15.61 16.52 39.21
CA TYR A 534 -16.69 17.18 38.47
C TYR A 534 -16.89 18.61 38.97
N ARG A 535 -17.49 19.46 38.14
CA ARG A 535 -17.92 20.82 38.48
C ARG A 535 -19.07 21.23 37.57
N ASP A 536 -19.77 22.27 37.97
CA ASP A 536 -20.79 22.92 37.15
C ASP A 536 -20.36 24.38 36.89
N ASP A 537 -20.72 24.90 35.72
CA ASP A 537 -20.58 26.31 35.32
C ASP A 537 -19.17 26.89 35.52
N GLY A 538 -18.15 26.09 35.23
CA GLY A 538 -16.74 26.48 35.35
C GLY A 538 -16.26 26.72 36.79
N GLY A 539 -17.01 26.23 37.79
CA GLY A 539 -16.68 26.31 39.21
C GLY A 539 -15.42 25.55 39.63
N ALA A 540 -15.24 25.38 40.95
CA ALA A 540 -14.15 24.56 41.48
C ALA A 540 -14.50 23.06 41.39
N TYR A 541 -13.54 22.23 40.95
CA TYR A 541 -13.73 20.77 40.91
C TYR A 541 -13.97 20.19 42.30
N GLN A 542 -15.07 19.46 42.40
CA GLN A 542 -15.44 18.61 43.53
C GLN A 542 -14.93 17.18 43.31
N THR A 543 -15.10 16.30 44.31
CA THR A 543 -14.56 14.93 44.25
C THR A 543 -15.50 13.92 44.86
N ILE A 544 -15.78 12.88 44.07
CA ILE A 544 -16.52 11.69 44.49
C ILE A 544 -15.62 10.49 44.27
N ALA A 545 -15.47 9.62 45.27
CA ALA A 545 -14.72 8.37 45.09
C ALA A 545 -15.51 7.40 44.21
N LEU A 546 -14.84 6.74 43.27
CA LEU A 546 -15.45 5.71 42.44
C LEU A 546 -15.80 4.47 43.28
N SER A 547 -16.89 3.81 42.92
CA SER A 547 -17.30 2.55 43.55
C SER A 547 -16.67 1.37 42.82
N SER A 548 -15.86 0.55 43.49
CA SER A 548 -15.29 -0.66 42.86
C SER A 548 -16.38 -1.70 42.56
N LEU A 549 -16.38 -2.23 41.34
CA LEU A 549 -17.25 -3.32 40.89
C LEU A 549 -16.55 -4.68 40.95
N GLY A 550 -15.27 -4.71 41.35
CA GLY A 550 -14.41 -5.89 41.38
C GLY A 550 -13.39 -5.90 40.23
N ALA A 551 -12.27 -6.62 40.44
CA ALA A 551 -11.10 -6.58 39.55
C ALA A 551 -10.66 -5.13 39.27
N ASP A 552 -10.57 -4.74 38.00
CA ASP A 552 -10.16 -3.41 37.55
C ASP A 552 -11.34 -2.50 37.20
N ALA A 553 -12.59 -2.92 37.44
CA ALA A 553 -13.78 -2.16 37.07
C ALA A 553 -14.30 -1.28 38.21
N TYR A 554 -14.71 -0.06 37.87
CA TYR A 554 -15.17 0.97 38.79
C TYR A 554 -16.36 1.72 38.21
N ARG A 555 -17.30 2.13 39.06
CA ARG A 555 -18.45 2.96 38.71
C ARG A 555 -18.21 4.41 39.13
N ALA A 556 -18.33 5.32 38.16
CA ALA A 556 -18.44 6.74 38.39
C ALA A 556 -19.92 7.13 38.40
N THR A 557 -20.33 7.96 39.35
CA THR A 557 -21.70 8.48 39.46
C THR A 557 -21.64 9.99 39.53
N LEU A 558 -22.07 10.65 38.46
CA LEU A 558 -22.30 12.09 38.45
C LEU A 558 -23.53 12.38 39.32
N PRO A 559 -23.50 13.42 40.16
CA PRO A 559 -24.65 13.81 40.96
C PRO A 559 -25.78 14.35 40.07
N GLU A 560 -26.91 14.63 40.70
CA GLU A 560 -28.01 15.36 40.06
C GLU A 560 -27.51 16.72 39.53
N ALA A 561 -27.95 17.08 38.34
CA ALA A 561 -27.72 18.38 37.73
C ALA A 561 -29.07 19.03 37.40
N ASN A 562 -29.14 20.34 37.53
CA ASN A 562 -30.34 21.12 37.24
C ASN A 562 -30.28 21.72 35.84
N CYS A 563 -31.44 22.14 35.36
CA CYS A 563 -31.56 22.87 34.12
C CYS A 563 -30.66 24.11 34.14
N ALA A 564 -29.97 24.34 33.02
CA ALA A 564 -28.96 25.39 32.82
C ALA A 564 -27.57 25.14 33.44
N ASP A 565 -27.39 24.11 34.27
CA ASP A 565 -26.04 23.70 34.68
C ASP A 565 -25.25 23.22 33.44
N GLN A 566 -23.95 23.51 33.42
CA GLN A 566 -23.00 22.95 32.44
C GLN A 566 -21.98 22.03 33.13
N PRO A 567 -22.32 20.75 33.40
CA PRO A 567 -21.43 19.81 34.05
C PRO A 567 -20.18 19.52 33.21
N GLU A 568 -19.02 19.65 33.85
CA GLU A 568 -17.72 19.21 33.33
C GLU A 568 -17.11 18.19 34.29
N PHE A 569 -16.56 17.10 33.76
CA PHE A 569 -16.00 16.03 34.60
C PHE A 569 -14.87 15.24 33.96
N TYR A 570 -14.07 14.59 34.79
CA TYR A 570 -13.04 13.62 34.40
C TYR A 570 -12.80 12.60 35.51
N ILE A 571 -12.23 11.45 35.16
CA ILE A 571 -11.78 10.44 36.13
C ILE A 571 -10.31 10.69 36.46
N GLU A 572 -9.94 10.54 37.72
CA GLU A 572 -8.59 10.63 38.25
C GLU A 572 -8.25 9.35 39.03
N ALA A 573 -7.19 8.64 38.65
CA ALA A 573 -6.67 7.50 39.41
C ALA A 573 -5.24 7.77 39.87
N THR A 574 -4.96 7.55 41.15
CA THR A 574 -3.60 7.66 41.72
C THR A 574 -3.06 6.27 42.02
N GLY A 575 -1.82 6.01 41.66
CA GLY A 575 -1.11 4.75 41.89
C GLY A 575 -0.36 4.74 43.21
N SER A 576 0.04 3.55 43.67
CA SER A 576 0.77 3.35 44.92
C SER A 576 2.12 4.07 45.00
N GLY A 577 2.70 4.45 43.86
CA GLY A 577 3.92 5.27 43.74
C GLY A 577 3.67 6.75 43.49
N GLY A 578 2.41 7.21 43.53
CA GLY A 578 2.02 8.61 43.34
C GLY A 578 1.85 9.07 41.90
N TYR A 579 1.90 8.16 40.92
CA TYR A 579 1.53 8.49 39.54
C TYR A 579 0.03 8.78 39.46
N VAL A 580 -0.37 9.81 38.72
CA VAL A 580 -1.77 10.20 38.54
C VAL A 580 -2.14 10.07 37.06
N ALA A 581 -3.15 9.26 36.77
CA ALA A 581 -3.75 9.09 35.45
C ALA A 581 -5.11 9.79 35.38
N HIS A 582 -5.48 10.29 34.21
CA HIS A 582 -6.78 10.92 33.96
C HIS A 582 -7.51 10.28 32.77
N LEU A 583 -8.84 10.31 32.79
CA LEU A 583 -9.70 10.07 31.63
C LEU A 583 -10.73 11.20 31.51
N PRO A 584 -10.70 12.02 30.45
CA PRO A 584 -9.71 12.01 29.37
C PRO A 584 -8.31 12.42 29.86
N ALA A 585 -7.27 12.17 29.06
CA ALA A 585 -5.88 12.38 29.48
C ALA A 585 -5.55 13.84 29.87
N GLY A 586 -6.26 14.81 29.29
CA GLY A 586 -6.12 16.24 29.63
C GLY A 586 -6.64 16.62 31.02
N GLY A 587 -7.42 15.74 31.68
CA GLY A 587 -7.98 15.96 33.01
C GLY A 587 -8.71 17.29 33.10
N SER A 588 -8.34 18.13 34.07
CA SER A 588 -8.99 19.45 34.25
C SER A 588 -8.76 20.45 33.11
N GLY A 589 -7.78 20.21 32.23
CA GLY A 589 -7.48 21.09 31.09
C GLY A 589 -8.33 20.80 29.86
N ASP A 590 -8.94 19.63 29.80
CA ASP A 590 -9.79 19.15 28.69
C ASP A 590 -10.79 18.12 29.23
N PRO A 591 -11.75 18.51 30.10
CA PRO A 591 -12.70 17.59 30.71
C PRO A 591 -13.78 17.14 29.71
N TYR A 592 -14.50 16.06 30.03
CA TYR A 592 -15.79 15.80 29.39
C TYR A 592 -16.79 16.89 29.77
N GLY A 593 -17.66 17.26 28.83
CA GLY A 593 -18.82 18.12 29.09
C GLY A 593 -20.11 17.34 28.86
N ALA A 594 -21.13 17.60 29.68
CA ALA A 594 -22.48 17.10 29.46
C ALA A 594 -23.50 18.24 29.42
N THR A 595 -24.58 18.03 28.67
CA THR A 595 -25.72 18.95 28.63
C THR A 595 -26.84 18.41 29.50
N VAL A 596 -27.44 19.25 30.35
CA VAL A 596 -28.55 18.83 31.21
C VAL A 596 -29.88 19.06 30.50
N GLY A 597 -30.68 18.00 30.34
CA GLY A 597 -31.98 18.01 29.67
C GLY A 597 -32.42 16.62 29.20
N VAL A 598 -33.62 16.55 28.65
CA VAL A 598 -34.21 15.36 28.05
C VAL A 598 -34.24 15.56 26.54
N GLU A 599 -33.65 14.61 25.82
CA GLU A 599 -33.76 14.53 24.37
C GLU A 599 -35.01 13.74 23.99
N THR A 600 -35.88 14.35 23.20
CA THR A 600 -37.06 13.71 22.62
C THR A 600 -36.87 13.59 21.12
N ILE A 601 -36.92 12.36 20.60
CA ILE A 601 -36.94 12.11 19.16
C ILE A 601 -38.34 12.44 18.66
N VAL A 602 -38.48 13.56 17.95
CA VAL A 602 -39.76 13.99 17.36
C VAL A 602 -39.97 13.29 16.02
N LEU A 603 -38.90 13.10 15.25
CA LEU A 603 -38.88 12.35 13.99
C LEU A 603 -37.49 11.76 13.76
N TYR A 604 -37.44 10.54 13.24
CA TYR A 604 -36.26 9.98 12.58
C TYR A 604 -36.72 9.30 11.28
N ASP A 605 -36.12 9.67 10.16
CA ASP A 605 -36.33 9.06 8.85
C ASP A 605 -34.98 8.64 8.25
N ASP A 606 -34.76 7.33 8.23
CA ASP A 606 -33.60 6.63 7.66
C ASP A 606 -33.74 6.34 6.16
N ALA A 607 -34.75 6.91 5.50
CA ALA A 607 -35.02 6.72 4.07
C ALA A 607 -35.29 5.25 3.61
N GLU A 608 -35.34 4.28 4.52
CA GLU A 608 -35.70 2.88 4.22
C GLU A 608 -37.12 2.80 3.63
N THR A 609 -38.02 3.62 4.16
CA THR A 609 -39.39 3.74 3.67
C THR A 609 -39.72 5.17 3.27
N ASN A 610 -40.49 5.33 2.18
CA ASN A 610 -40.98 6.67 1.84
C ASN A 610 -42.18 7.01 2.74
N ILE A 611 -41.95 7.83 3.76
CA ILE A 611 -42.98 8.34 4.68
C ILE A 611 -43.88 9.44 4.09
N GLY A 612 -43.69 9.81 2.82
CA GLY A 612 -44.51 10.79 2.11
C GLY A 612 -43.73 11.87 1.36
N TRP A 613 -42.43 11.69 1.17
CA TRP A 613 -41.59 12.54 0.35
C TRP A 613 -42.05 12.53 -1.10
N THR A 614 -41.97 13.70 -1.72
CA THR A 614 -42.35 13.93 -3.11
C THR A 614 -41.17 14.47 -3.91
N VAL A 615 -41.06 14.01 -5.15
CA VAL A 615 -40.04 14.45 -6.10
C VAL A 615 -40.69 15.31 -7.17
N SER A 616 -40.06 16.44 -7.49
CA SER A 616 -40.47 17.37 -8.55
C SER A 616 -39.24 18.03 -9.17
N GLY A 617 -39.41 18.92 -10.14
CA GLY A 617 -38.29 19.62 -10.77
C GLY A 617 -38.45 19.73 -12.29
N THR A 618 -37.39 20.20 -12.94
CA THR A 618 -37.33 20.39 -14.40
C THR A 618 -36.21 19.60 -15.07
N ALA A 619 -35.33 18.96 -14.31
CA ALA A 619 -34.24 18.15 -14.85
C ALA A 619 -34.80 17.08 -15.80
N THR A 620 -34.11 16.85 -16.92
CA THR A 620 -34.52 15.85 -17.91
C THR A 620 -34.06 14.44 -17.53
N ASP A 621 -33.00 14.34 -16.73
CA ASP A 621 -32.50 13.12 -16.09
C ASP A 621 -32.01 13.45 -14.66
N GLY A 622 -31.70 12.44 -13.85
CA GLY A 622 -31.18 12.68 -12.50
C GLY A 622 -32.22 12.98 -11.44
N GLN A 623 -33.49 12.60 -11.65
CA GLN A 623 -34.50 12.88 -10.62
C GLN A 623 -34.22 12.09 -9.34
N TRP A 624 -34.70 12.59 -8.20
CA TRP A 624 -34.49 11.91 -6.93
C TRP A 624 -35.16 10.53 -6.94
N ASN A 625 -34.41 9.51 -6.56
CA ASN A 625 -34.85 8.15 -6.31
C ASN A 625 -34.46 7.71 -4.91
N ARG A 626 -35.16 6.71 -4.39
CA ARG A 626 -34.86 6.13 -3.08
C ARG A 626 -34.41 4.70 -3.26
N GLY A 627 -33.34 4.31 -2.61
CA GLY A 627 -32.88 2.93 -2.60
C GLY A 627 -31.46 2.79 -2.08
N VAL A 628 -30.98 1.55 -2.08
CA VAL A 628 -29.57 1.24 -1.78
C VAL A 628 -28.70 1.88 -2.86
N PRO A 629 -27.62 2.59 -2.50
CA PRO A 629 -26.71 3.17 -3.49
C PRO A 629 -26.24 2.13 -4.51
N ALA A 630 -26.47 2.41 -5.79
CA ALA A 630 -26.27 1.46 -6.86
C ALA A 630 -24.90 1.58 -7.55
N GLY A 631 -24.20 2.70 -7.36
CA GLY A 631 -22.87 2.91 -7.91
C GLY A 631 -21.76 2.59 -6.89
N ASP A 632 -20.53 2.50 -7.39
CA ASP A 632 -19.32 2.17 -6.64
C ASP A 632 -18.50 3.43 -6.27
N GLY A 633 -19.09 4.61 -6.43
CA GLY A 633 -18.44 5.90 -6.20
C GLY A 633 -17.51 6.37 -7.32
N THR A 634 -17.52 5.70 -8.47
CA THR A 634 -16.62 6.03 -9.59
C THR A 634 -17.00 7.29 -10.34
N ARG A 635 -18.22 7.81 -10.17
CA ARG A 635 -18.72 9.00 -10.87
C ARG A 635 -19.03 10.18 -9.93
N GLY A 636 -18.66 10.06 -8.65
CA GLY A 636 -18.98 11.02 -7.62
C GLY A 636 -20.27 10.72 -6.87
N ASP A 637 -20.93 9.60 -7.17
CA ASP A 637 -22.06 9.03 -6.45
C ASP A 637 -21.63 8.44 -5.09
N PRO A 638 -22.52 8.34 -4.09
CA PRO A 638 -22.18 7.68 -2.83
C PRO A 638 -22.10 6.15 -3.00
N PRO A 639 -21.02 5.48 -2.55
CA PRO A 639 -20.90 4.02 -2.63
C PRO A 639 -21.70 3.29 -1.54
N VAL A 640 -22.08 3.99 -0.46
CA VAL A 640 -22.85 3.48 0.69
C VAL A 640 -23.73 4.61 1.23
N ASP A 641 -24.81 4.25 1.93
CA ASP A 641 -25.68 5.18 2.64
C ASP A 641 -24.96 5.83 3.83
N ALA A 642 -25.54 6.89 4.41
CA ALA A 642 -24.85 7.71 5.40
C ALA A 642 -24.91 7.09 6.80
N ASP A 643 -26.06 6.52 7.18
CA ASP A 643 -26.33 6.05 8.54
C ASP A 643 -26.14 4.52 8.71
N GLY A 644 -25.90 3.79 7.63
CA GLY A 644 -25.67 2.35 7.61
C GLY A 644 -26.94 1.51 7.68
N SER A 645 -28.12 2.12 7.52
CA SER A 645 -29.42 1.46 7.45
C SER A 645 -29.64 0.72 6.13
N GLY A 646 -29.07 1.24 5.03
CA GLY A 646 -28.97 0.59 3.73
C GLY A 646 -29.43 1.44 2.54
N ALA A 647 -30.43 2.31 2.68
CA ALA A 647 -31.03 3.08 1.61
C ALA A 647 -30.97 4.59 1.86
N ALA A 648 -30.82 5.38 0.80
CA ALA A 648 -30.84 6.84 0.85
C ALA A 648 -31.69 7.43 -0.28
N TRP A 649 -31.93 8.75 -0.23
CA TRP A 649 -32.39 9.49 -1.41
C TRP A 649 -31.19 9.92 -2.25
N LEU A 650 -31.24 9.62 -3.54
CA LEU A 650 -30.10 9.69 -4.46
C LEU A 650 -30.57 10.19 -5.83
N THR A 651 -29.77 10.97 -6.55
CA THR A 651 -30.07 11.36 -7.94
C THR A 651 -29.87 10.18 -8.88
N ASP A 652 -30.87 9.85 -9.71
CA ASP A 652 -30.91 8.74 -10.69
C ASP A 652 -30.10 7.50 -10.29
N ASN A 653 -30.47 6.88 -9.15
CA ASN A 653 -29.71 5.82 -8.47
C ASN A 653 -29.52 4.55 -9.34
N LEU A 654 -28.58 4.60 -10.27
CA LEU A 654 -28.29 3.60 -11.29
C LEU A 654 -26.79 3.57 -11.55
N ALA A 655 -26.20 2.37 -11.54
CA ALA A 655 -24.77 2.19 -11.76
C ALA A 655 -24.29 2.87 -13.06
N GLY A 656 -23.39 3.84 -12.92
CA GLY A 656 -22.76 4.55 -14.04
C GLY A 656 -23.57 5.69 -14.67
N ASN A 657 -24.78 6.00 -14.17
CA ASN A 657 -25.55 7.18 -14.56
C ASN A 657 -26.42 7.66 -13.40
N SER A 658 -25.98 8.70 -12.69
CA SER A 658 -26.72 9.29 -11.58
C SER A 658 -26.81 10.83 -11.68
N ASP A 659 -26.44 11.34 -12.87
CA ASP A 659 -26.32 12.76 -13.22
C ASP A 659 -27.63 13.50 -13.21
N VAL A 660 -27.67 14.67 -12.58
CA VAL A 660 -28.71 15.67 -12.84
C VAL A 660 -28.44 16.35 -14.16
N ASP A 661 -29.40 16.33 -15.09
CA ASP A 661 -29.23 16.88 -16.43
C ASP A 661 -30.21 18.03 -16.72
N ASN A 662 -29.69 19.17 -17.18
CA ASN A 662 -30.45 20.26 -17.84
C ASN A 662 -31.61 20.82 -17.01
N GLY A 663 -31.45 20.94 -15.70
CA GLY A 663 -32.46 21.50 -14.81
C GLY A 663 -32.21 21.23 -13.35
N THR A 664 -33.29 21.19 -12.58
CA THR A 664 -33.22 20.89 -11.15
C THR A 664 -34.08 19.69 -10.79
N THR A 665 -33.66 18.95 -9.77
CA THR A 665 -34.47 17.92 -9.11
C THR A 665 -34.68 18.32 -7.64
N ILE A 666 -35.94 18.25 -7.20
CA ILE A 666 -36.38 18.79 -5.91
C ILE A 666 -37.05 17.67 -5.12
N LEU A 667 -36.45 17.32 -3.99
CA LEU A 667 -36.99 16.42 -2.99
C LEU A 667 -37.67 17.26 -1.90
N THR A 668 -38.94 16.98 -1.58
CA THR A 668 -39.70 17.71 -0.56
C THR A 668 -40.32 16.76 0.44
N SER A 669 -40.10 17.01 1.73
CA SER A 669 -40.62 16.19 2.82
C SER A 669 -42.14 16.25 2.92
N PRO A 670 -42.80 15.28 3.56
CA PRO A 670 -44.15 15.49 4.09
C PRO A 670 -44.15 16.61 5.16
N ALA A 671 -45.32 16.97 5.67
CA ALA A 671 -45.39 17.84 6.85
C ALA A 671 -44.82 17.08 8.05
N LEU A 672 -43.80 17.66 8.69
CA LEU A 672 -43.14 17.13 9.86
C LEU A 672 -43.54 17.98 11.08
N ASP A 673 -43.52 17.38 12.27
CA ASP A 673 -43.75 18.13 13.49
C ASP A 673 -42.42 18.68 14.02
N ALA A 674 -42.28 20.00 14.00
CA ALA A 674 -41.18 20.72 14.64
C ALA A 674 -41.74 21.84 15.54
N SER A 675 -42.91 21.59 16.16
CA SER A 675 -43.60 22.59 16.97
C SER A 675 -42.87 22.93 18.27
N HIS A 676 -42.00 22.04 18.76
CA HIS A 676 -41.24 22.29 19.98
C HIS A 676 -40.25 23.46 19.78
N PRO A 677 -40.20 24.46 20.69
CA PRO A 677 -39.35 25.65 20.52
C PRO A 677 -37.85 25.34 20.38
N ALA A 678 -37.39 24.26 21.01
CA ALA A 678 -36.01 23.78 20.94
C ALA A 678 -35.80 22.63 19.93
N SER A 679 -36.64 22.55 18.88
CA SER A 679 -36.46 21.57 17.80
C SER A 679 -35.14 21.84 17.05
N VAL A 680 -34.32 20.82 16.93
CA VAL A 680 -33.11 20.77 16.12
C VAL A 680 -33.36 19.80 14.96
N LEU A 681 -33.19 20.31 13.74
CA LEU A 681 -33.23 19.51 12.52
C LEU A 681 -31.79 19.07 12.20
N SER A 682 -31.60 17.77 12.01
CA SER A 682 -30.34 17.18 11.52
C SER A 682 -30.59 16.38 10.24
N TYR A 683 -29.62 16.38 9.32
CA TYR A 683 -29.69 15.61 8.06
C TYR A 683 -28.28 15.40 7.49
N TRP A 684 -28.11 14.31 6.76
CA TRP A 684 -26.92 14.05 5.97
C TRP A 684 -27.13 14.47 4.51
N THR A 685 -26.12 15.10 3.92
CA THR A 685 -26.08 15.40 2.49
C THR A 685 -24.81 14.87 1.85
N TRP A 686 -24.94 14.49 0.59
CA TRP A 686 -23.85 14.21 -0.33
C TRP A 686 -24.01 15.12 -1.54
N PHE A 687 -22.92 15.72 -2.00
CA PHE A 687 -22.92 16.50 -3.24
C PHE A 687 -21.59 16.38 -3.98
N SER A 688 -21.65 16.08 -5.26
CA SER A 688 -20.51 16.13 -6.17
C SER A 688 -20.88 16.93 -7.41
N ASN A 689 -20.00 17.84 -7.83
CA ASN A 689 -20.08 18.57 -9.10
C ASN A 689 -18.69 18.77 -9.76
N ASP A 690 -17.65 18.09 -9.27
CA ASP A 690 -16.25 18.37 -9.59
C ASP A 690 -15.74 17.68 -10.87
N ALA A 691 -16.62 16.94 -11.55
CA ALA A 691 -16.40 16.29 -12.83
C ALA A 691 -17.34 16.84 -13.92
N GLY A 692 -17.16 16.37 -15.17
CA GLY A 692 -17.99 16.75 -16.31
C GLY A 692 -17.35 17.78 -17.24
N ALA A 693 -18.17 18.39 -18.10
CA ALA A 693 -17.71 19.34 -19.12
C ALA A 693 -17.45 20.74 -18.54
N ALA A 694 -18.08 21.07 -17.41
CA ALA A 694 -17.92 22.35 -16.71
C ALA A 694 -17.92 22.16 -15.18
N PRO A 695 -16.94 21.42 -14.63
CA PRO A 695 -16.92 21.08 -13.20
C PRO A 695 -16.92 22.34 -12.32
N ASN A 696 -17.55 22.25 -11.15
CA ASN A 696 -17.68 23.32 -10.16
C ASN A 696 -18.54 24.53 -10.61
N GLU A 697 -19.56 24.33 -11.43
CA GLU A 697 -20.51 25.39 -11.83
C GLU A 697 -21.89 25.30 -11.12
N ASP A 698 -22.19 24.17 -10.49
CA ASP A 698 -23.54 23.80 -10.05
C ASP A 698 -23.70 23.70 -8.54
N SER A 699 -24.92 23.76 -8.00
CA SER A 699 -25.11 23.81 -6.54
C SER A 699 -26.30 23.00 -6.06
N MET A 700 -26.25 22.61 -4.78
CA MET A 700 -27.38 22.03 -4.06
C MET A 700 -27.85 23.00 -2.97
N THR A 701 -29.16 23.22 -2.89
CA THR A 701 -29.76 24.15 -1.93
C THR A 701 -30.72 23.42 -1.01
N ILE A 702 -30.59 23.67 0.30
CA ILE A 702 -31.44 23.13 1.35
C ILE A 702 -32.29 24.26 1.92
N GLU A 703 -33.60 24.07 1.97
CA GLU A 703 -34.57 25.04 2.43
C GLU A 703 -35.58 24.42 3.39
N VAL A 704 -36.09 25.25 4.30
CA VAL A 704 -37.12 24.88 5.27
C VAL A 704 -38.34 25.80 5.20
N SER A 705 -39.49 25.31 5.64
CA SER A 705 -40.77 26.03 5.66
C SER A 705 -41.51 25.74 6.95
N ASP A 706 -42.14 26.75 7.56
CA ASP A 706 -43.03 26.61 8.73
C ASP A 706 -44.52 26.62 8.37
N ASN A 707 -44.87 26.78 7.09
CA ASN A 707 -46.25 26.95 6.62
C ASN A 707 -46.61 25.99 5.50
N ASN A 708 -46.19 24.73 5.64
CA ASN A 708 -46.51 23.63 4.73
C ASN A 708 -46.05 23.88 3.28
N GLY A 709 -44.94 24.59 3.09
CA GLY A 709 -44.35 24.90 1.79
C GLY A 709 -44.91 26.15 1.11
N GLY A 710 -45.65 27.01 1.82
CA GLY A 710 -46.12 28.30 1.31
C GLY A 710 -44.99 29.31 1.10
N THR A 711 -44.05 29.38 2.04
CA THR A 711 -42.81 30.16 1.97
C THR A 711 -41.63 29.30 2.42
N TRP A 712 -40.44 29.59 1.87
CA TRP A 712 -39.23 28.81 2.09
C TRP A 712 -38.08 29.72 2.50
N THR A 713 -37.31 29.29 3.50
CA THR A 713 -36.09 29.93 3.99
C THR A 713 -34.90 29.03 3.68
N ILE A 714 -33.83 29.58 3.12
CA ILE A 714 -32.59 28.85 2.82
C ILE A 714 -31.85 28.57 4.13
N VAL A 715 -31.51 27.30 4.35
CA VAL A 715 -30.64 26.85 5.44
C VAL A 715 -29.19 26.84 4.99
N GLU A 716 -28.94 26.23 3.82
CA GLU A 716 -27.60 25.99 3.31
C GLU A 716 -27.60 25.97 1.78
N VAL A 717 -26.48 26.40 1.19
CA VAL A 717 -26.16 26.25 -0.24
C VAL A 717 -24.78 25.59 -0.33
N ILE A 718 -24.74 24.39 -0.91
CA ILE A 718 -23.54 23.61 -1.14
C ILE A 718 -23.10 23.82 -2.59
N GLY A 719 -21.84 24.20 -2.78
CA GLY A 719 -21.28 24.57 -4.07
C GLY A 719 -21.50 26.04 -4.46
N PRO A 720 -21.11 26.44 -5.68
CA PRO A 720 -20.59 25.58 -6.74
C PRO A 720 -19.12 25.18 -6.58
N THR A 721 -18.41 25.79 -5.63
CA THR A 721 -17.08 25.38 -5.18
C THR A 721 -17.10 25.18 -3.68
N GLY A 722 -16.18 24.40 -3.13
CA GLY A 722 -16.04 24.24 -1.68
C GLY A 722 -15.55 22.85 -1.30
N PRO A 723 -15.39 22.56 0.01
CA PRO A 723 -14.91 21.26 0.46
C PRO A 723 -15.93 20.13 0.31
N GLN A 724 -17.22 20.43 0.08
CA GLN A 724 -18.32 19.45 0.00
C GLN A 724 -18.82 19.25 -1.45
N VAL A 725 -18.00 19.53 -2.47
CA VAL A 725 -18.41 19.43 -3.89
C VAL A 725 -17.76 18.27 -4.65
N SER A 726 -17.03 17.41 -3.93
CA SER A 726 -16.31 16.25 -4.47
C SER A 726 -16.82 14.94 -3.85
N GLY A 727 -18.09 14.92 -3.41
CA GLY A 727 -18.68 13.83 -2.65
C GLY A 727 -18.26 13.80 -1.17
N GLY A 728 -18.73 12.76 -0.47
CA GLY A 728 -18.63 12.62 0.98
C GLY A 728 -19.94 12.95 1.69
N TRP A 729 -20.30 12.16 2.70
CA TRP A 729 -21.47 12.43 3.56
C TRP A 729 -21.10 13.47 4.61
N TYR A 730 -21.86 14.56 4.66
CA TYR A 730 -21.71 15.63 5.66
C TYR A 730 -23.02 15.79 6.44
N GLN A 731 -22.91 15.84 7.77
CA GLN A 731 -24.07 16.07 8.63
C GLN A 731 -24.19 17.56 8.99
N THR A 732 -25.38 18.11 8.79
CA THR A 732 -25.74 19.46 9.24
C THR A 732 -26.77 19.34 10.37
N SER A 733 -26.63 20.16 11.41
CA SER A 733 -27.60 20.29 12.52
C SER A 733 -27.91 21.76 12.78
N ILE A 734 -29.19 22.14 12.76
CA ILE A 734 -29.65 23.52 12.95
C ILE A 734 -30.81 23.62 13.94
N ALA A 735 -30.87 24.69 14.73
CA ALA A 735 -32.08 25.02 15.47
C ALA A 735 -33.16 25.52 14.51
N VAL A 736 -34.34 24.90 14.51
CA VAL A 736 -35.45 25.27 13.62
C VAL A 736 -35.85 26.73 13.82
N ALA A 737 -35.87 27.17 15.08
CA ALA A 737 -36.24 28.53 15.48
C ALA A 737 -35.33 29.63 14.93
N ASP A 738 -34.10 29.32 14.49
CA ASP A 738 -33.18 30.29 13.90
C ASP A 738 -33.57 30.65 12.45
N TYR A 739 -34.36 29.80 11.78
CA TYR A 739 -34.70 29.94 10.37
C TYR A 739 -36.17 30.21 10.11
N VAL A 740 -37.05 29.56 10.86
CA VAL A 740 -38.51 29.67 10.72
C VAL A 740 -39.19 29.55 12.09
N THR A 741 -40.48 29.87 12.18
CA THR A 741 -41.21 29.69 13.43
C THR A 741 -41.46 28.20 13.65
N PRO A 742 -41.11 27.60 14.81
CA PRO A 742 -41.43 26.21 15.14
C PRO A 742 -42.93 25.90 14.92
N SER A 743 -43.24 24.85 14.17
CA SER A 743 -44.62 24.50 13.81
C SER A 743 -44.78 23.02 13.46
N ASN A 744 -46.01 22.51 13.51
CA ASN A 744 -46.36 21.17 13.02
C ASN A 744 -46.62 21.12 11.49
N GLN A 745 -46.36 22.24 10.80
CA GLN A 745 -46.45 22.36 9.36
C GLN A 745 -45.05 22.44 8.72
N PHE A 746 -44.03 22.01 9.47
CA PHE A 746 -42.65 22.11 9.07
C PHE A 746 -42.36 21.24 7.84
N ARG A 747 -41.55 21.73 6.90
CA ARG A 747 -41.04 20.96 5.77
C ARG A 747 -39.60 21.30 5.48
N ILE A 748 -38.86 20.31 5.01
CA ILE A 748 -37.55 20.48 4.37
C ILE A 748 -37.69 20.17 2.87
N ARG A 749 -36.95 20.92 2.04
CA ARG A 749 -36.74 20.56 0.64
C ARG A 749 -35.28 20.69 0.27
N VAL A 750 -34.84 19.80 -0.62
CA VAL A 750 -33.48 19.75 -1.14
C VAL A 750 -33.54 19.84 -2.66
N THR A 751 -32.83 20.80 -3.23
CA THR A 751 -32.79 21.07 -4.67
C THR A 751 -31.37 20.87 -5.17
N ALA A 752 -31.13 19.82 -5.96
CA ALA A 752 -29.90 19.67 -6.73
C ALA A 752 -30.12 20.28 -8.12
N ALA A 753 -29.17 21.08 -8.59
CA ALA A 753 -29.26 21.81 -9.85
C ALA A 753 -28.07 21.44 -10.74
N ASP A 754 -28.35 21.12 -12.00
CA ASP A 754 -27.41 21.17 -13.12
C ASP A 754 -27.98 22.17 -14.13
N THR A 755 -27.61 23.44 -13.95
CA THR A 755 -28.21 24.55 -14.70
C THR A 755 -27.14 25.35 -15.41
N GLY A 756 -26.76 24.94 -16.61
CA GLY A 756 -25.76 25.67 -17.37
C GLY A 756 -25.03 24.78 -18.37
N SER A 757 -23.71 24.86 -18.35
CA SER A 757 -22.87 23.87 -19.03
C SER A 757 -22.78 22.65 -18.13
N GLY A 758 -22.92 21.43 -18.65
CA GLY A 758 -23.07 20.23 -17.81
C GLY A 758 -21.85 19.91 -16.95
N SER A 759 -22.00 20.04 -15.64
CA SER A 759 -21.19 19.29 -14.67
C SER A 759 -21.72 17.85 -14.60
N VAL A 760 -20.97 16.95 -13.98
CA VAL A 760 -21.54 15.71 -13.46
C VAL A 760 -22.03 15.98 -12.05
N VAL A 761 -23.34 16.08 -11.86
CA VAL A 761 -23.97 16.42 -10.58
C VAL A 761 -24.57 15.18 -9.94
N GLU A 762 -23.98 14.77 -8.82
CA GLU A 762 -24.40 13.63 -8.01
C GLU A 762 -24.81 14.11 -6.61
N ALA A 763 -25.99 13.74 -6.13
CA ALA A 763 -26.46 14.20 -4.82
C ALA A 763 -27.17 13.11 -4.01
N GLY A 764 -27.04 13.21 -2.69
CA GLY A 764 -27.64 12.30 -1.71
C GLY A 764 -28.22 13.02 -0.51
N VAL A 765 -29.29 12.48 0.06
CA VAL A 765 -29.89 12.92 1.34
C VAL A 765 -30.27 11.70 2.17
N ASP A 766 -29.90 11.72 3.45
CA ASP A 766 -30.11 10.59 4.35
C ASP A 766 -30.25 11.03 5.83
N GLY A 767 -30.74 10.14 6.69
CA GLY A 767 -30.79 10.30 8.16
C GLY A 767 -31.42 11.62 8.62
N VAL A 768 -32.59 11.98 8.09
CA VAL A 768 -33.28 13.22 8.45
C VAL A 768 -33.95 13.04 9.80
N SER A 769 -33.56 13.84 10.79
CA SER A 769 -34.11 13.77 12.14
C SER A 769 -34.50 15.13 12.68
N ILE A 770 -35.53 15.12 13.53
CA ILE A 770 -35.91 16.27 14.35
C ILE A 770 -35.89 15.79 15.79
N ILE A 771 -34.97 16.34 16.57
CA ILE A 771 -34.90 16.11 18.01
C ILE A 771 -35.26 17.39 18.73
N ALA A 772 -35.95 17.29 19.84
CA ALA A 772 -36.20 18.40 20.74
C ALA A 772 -35.41 18.17 22.01
N PHE A 773 -34.62 19.16 22.42
CA PHE A 773 -33.95 19.14 23.71
C PHE A 773 -34.74 20.02 24.67
N SER A 774 -35.32 19.44 25.72
CA SER A 774 -36.03 20.19 26.76
C SER A 774 -35.35 20.01 28.11
N CYS A 775 -35.15 21.12 28.82
CA CYS A 775 -34.77 21.08 30.22
C CYS A 775 -35.98 21.23 31.14
N GLU A 776 -37.05 21.86 30.67
CA GLU A 776 -38.26 22.03 31.46
C GLU A 776 -39.15 20.81 31.21
N GLU A 777 -39.68 20.19 32.26
CA GLU A 777 -40.91 19.39 32.09
C GLU A 777 -41.90 20.35 31.43
N GLU A 778 -42.49 19.98 30.28
CA GLU A 778 -43.53 20.82 29.67
C GLU A 778 -44.54 21.17 30.78
N GLU A 779 -44.71 22.47 31.10
CA GLU A 779 -45.71 22.89 32.08
C GLU A 779 -47.03 22.24 31.65
N CYS A 780 -47.53 21.28 32.45
CA CYS A 780 -48.75 20.61 32.08
C CYS A 780 -49.90 21.59 32.30
N VAL A 781 -50.24 22.30 31.24
CA VAL A 781 -51.31 23.31 31.21
C VAL A 781 -52.65 22.74 31.73
N GLY A 782 -52.83 21.42 31.60
CA GLY A 782 -53.98 20.71 32.17
C GLY A 782 -53.92 20.52 33.70
N ASP A 783 -52.73 20.42 34.32
CA ASP A 783 -52.53 20.46 35.77
C ASP A 783 -52.51 21.91 36.24
N PHE A 784 -53.69 22.52 36.22
CA PHE A 784 -53.83 23.95 36.50
C PHE A 784 -53.50 24.30 37.95
N ASN A 785 -53.55 23.33 38.86
CA ASN A 785 -53.29 23.55 40.28
C ASN A 785 -51.82 23.27 40.67
N GLY A 786 -51.06 22.60 39.79
CA GLY A 786 -49.63 22.34 39.92
C GLY A 786 -49.29 21.21 40.91
N ASP A 787 -50.22 20.28 41.16
CA ASP A 787 -50.02 19.15 42.09
C ASP A 787 -49.61 17.84 41.41
N GLN A 788 -49.33 17.90 40.12
CA GLN A 788 -48.89 16.80 39.25
C GLN A 788 -49.94 15.70 39.07
N THR A 789 -51.19 15.94 39.47
CA THR A 789 -52.28 14.97 39.33
C THR A 789 -53.41 15.55 38.49
N LEU A 790 -53.53 15.09 37.25
CA LEU A 790 -54.58 15.56 36.36
C LEU A 790 -55.97 15.05 36.78
N ASP A 791 -56.72 15.88 37.51
CA ASP A 791 -58.03 15.51 38.04
C ASP A 791 -59.05 16.66 38.07
N PHE A 792 -60.16 16.45 38.78
CA PHE A 792 -61.23 17.43 38.85
C PHE A 792 -60.80 18.76 39.51
N PHE A 793 -59.77 18.74 40.37
CA PHE A 793 -59.27 19.91 41.07
C PHE A 793 -58.57 20.91 40.13
N ASP A 794 -58.00 20.46 39.02
CA ASP A 794 -57.45 21.37 37.99
C ASP A 794 -58.54 22.11 37.24
N ILE A 795 -59.60 21.39 36.85
CA ILE A 795 -60.77 22.01 36.22
C ILE A 795 -61.38 23.03 37.17
N GLN A 796 -61.45 22.72 38.47
CA GLN A 796 -61.94 23.65 39.48
C GLN A 796 -61.04 24.89 39.60
N ALA A 797 -59.71 24.71 39.62
CA ALA A 797 -58.74 25.79 39.70
C ALA A 797 -58.80 26.70 38.47
N TYR A 798 -58.85 26.11 37.26
CA TYR A 798 -59.03 26.84 36.00
C TYR A 798 -60.32 27.65 35.99
N LEU A 799 -61.46 27.05 36.34
CA LEU A 799 -62.75 27.77 36.37
C LEU A 799 -62.75 28.91 37.40
N ALA A 800 -62.01 28.78 38.51
CA ALA A 800 -61.85 29.86 39.48
C ALA A 800 -61.02 31.01 38.89
N ALA A 801 -59.90 30.71 38.23
CA ALA A 801 -59.05 31.68 37.54
C ALA A 801 -59.78 32.38 36.38
N PHE A 802 -60.51 31.61 35.56
CA PHE A 802 -61.33 32.13 34.46
C PHE A 802 -62.40 33.12 34.94
N ASN A 803 -63.11 32.79 36.03
CA ASN A 803 -64.09 33.71 36.62
C ASN A 803 -63.46 34.96 37.25
N ALA A 804 -62.18 34.87 37.66
CA ALA A 804 -61.43 36.00 38.19
C ALA A 804 -60.80 36.87 37.09
N HIS A 805 -60.89 36.46 35.81
CA HIS A 805 -60.10 37.00 34.71
C HIS A 805 -58.61 37.06 35.08
N ASP A 806 -58.13 36.01 35.74
CA ASP A 806 -56.71 35.84 36.00
C ASP A 806 -56.00 35.61 34.66
N PRO A 807 -54.91 36.34 34.33
CA PRO A 807 -54.15 36.13 33.10
C PRO A 807 -53.78 34.67 32.82
N ALA A 808 -53.62 33.83 33.85
CA ALA A 808 -53.35 32.40 33.67
C ALA A 808 -54.51 31.61 33.01
N ALA A 809 -55.72 32.17 32.96
CA ALA A 809 -56.89 31.55 32.33
C ALA A 809 -57.19 32.06 30.91
N ASP A 810 -56.39 33.00 30.40
CA ASP A 810 -56.40 33.48 29.01
C ASP A 810 -55.52 32.54 28.17
N MET A 811 -56.10 31.45 27.70
CA MET A 811 -55.36 30.31 27.16
C MET A 811 -54.89 30.55 25.72
N ASN A 812 -55.50 31.51 25.03
CA ASN A 812 -55.11 31.90 23.68
C ASN A 812 -54.36 33.25 23.62
N ASN A 813 -54.15 33.89 24.78
CA ASN A 813 -53.43 35.16 24.98
C ASN A 813 -54.01 36.34 24.17
N ASP A 814 -55.32 36.35 23.92
CA ASP A 814 -55.98 37.44 23.17
C ASP A 814 -56.53 38.55 24.08
N ALA A 815 -56.31 38.45 25.39
CA ALA A 815 -56.80 39.33 26.44
C ALA A 815 -58.33 39.36 26.57
N THR A 816 -59.04 38.36 26.03
CA THR A 816 -60.48 38.21 26.13
C THR A 816 -60.85 36.84 26.71
N PHE A 817 -61.41 36.83 27.92
CA PHE A 817 -61.81 35.61 28.62
C PHE A 817 -63.15 35.10 28.10
N ASP A 818 -63.10 34.18 27.13
CA ASP A 818 -64.29 33.67 26.46
C ASP A 818 -64.29 32.14 26.28
N PHE A 819 -65.20 31.65 25.44
CA PHE A 819 -65.36 30.21 25.23
C PHE A 819 -64.10 29.55 24.65
N PHE A 820 -63.29 30.28 23.88
CA PHE A 820 -62.10 29.75 23.24
C PHE A 820 -60.99 29.44 24.25
N ASP A 821 -60.93 30.15 25.38
CA ASP A 821 -60.01 29.80 26.47
C ASP A 821 -60.41 28.49 27.13
N VAL A 822 -61.70 28.36 27.47
CA VAL A 822 -62.23 27.15 28.11
C VAL A 822 -62.07 25.95 27.19
N GLN A 823 -62.28 26.14 25.89
CA GLN A 823 -62.04 25.12 24.88
C GLN A 823 -60.57 24.70 24.84
N SER A 824 -59.64 25.65 24.90
CA SER A 824 -58.20 25.40 24.86
C SER A 824 -57.73 24.65 26.12
N PHE A 825 -58.18 25.07 27.31
CA PHE A 825 -57.89 24.36 28.56
C PHE A 825 -58.45 22.93 28.55
N LEU A 826 -59.69 22.73 28.14
CA LEU A 826 -60.28 21.38 28.08
C LEU A 826 -59.59 20.49 27.04
N ALA A 827 -59.06 21.06 25.96
CA ALA A 827 -58.26 20.33 24.99
C ALA A 827 -56.93 19.88 25.61
N ALA A 828 -56.23 20.78 26.32
CA ALA A 828 -55.00 20.46 27.05
C ALA A 828 -55.24 19.39 28.15
N PHE A 829 -56.29 19.57 28.96
CA PHE A 829 -56.67 18.59 29.99
C PHE A 829 -57.05 17.21 29.38
N ALA A 830 -57.78 17.18 28.27
CA ALA A 830 -58.17 15.92 27.63
C ALA A 830 -57.02 15.21 26.91
N ALA A 831 -56.01 15.96 26.44
CA ALA A 831 -54.80 15.40 25.86
C ALA A 831 -53.96 14.63 26.89
N GLY A 832 -54.06 15.01 28.18
CA GLY A 832 -53.20 14.50 29.25
C GLY A 832 -51.82 15.14 29.22
N CYS A 833 -51.08 15.04 30.33
CA CYS A 833 -49.66 15.36 30.35
C CYS A 833 -48.87 14.14 29.81
N PRO A 834 -47.72 14.33 29.12
CA PRO A 834 -46.73 13.28 28.93
C PRO A 834 -46.30 12.61 30.24
#